data_AF-A0A5E4K9P0-F1
#
_entry.id   AF-A0A5E4K9P0-F1
#
_cell.length_a   1.000
_cell.length_b   1.000
_cell.length_c   1.000
_cell.angle_alpha   90.00
_cell.angle_beta   90.00
_cell.angle_gamma   90.00
#
_symmetry.space_group_name_H-M   'P 1'
#
loop_
_entity.id
_entity.type
_entity.pdbx_description
1 polymer ?
#
loop_
_entity_poly.entity_id
_entity_poly.type
_entity_poly.pdbx_seq_one_letter_code
_entity_poly.pdbx_strand_id
1 'polypeptide(L)'
;MSFLLDPPALFVLGVLLYFVGNRLKMERLARITIGLLIVLSFILFSLLLYTDTFRCVFPIICNNMSGSEFMFHSDITGIYKKDVPLLVVIFLFVLYPLWIYFGYAAVLMLSKRRRFSKEVYSYKDVKSHRNSAPLKYSVVRYPDNGRDINDPGQAVRAAVEALGGMQNFVKRGDNVMVKVNICGGVPELVGTFTTKEVAGYVVDMVREAGGEPFICDADMVWTKFWSNAKDEGWIEWAAQKGVKLVNLSDTKIVYFNFGEDSLLQRERVSKEIVNADVIISIPAMKTHMMTSVTLGMKNMYGTFPEIDKAKYHKLGINEVIYWVNRAFTPNLTIIDGTIGGETVGPLSCEPVDFRTIVASNSVVTADAIAAQLMGYKNPVREIDHLKLAHERGLGDASVKFDPSSLPPHISDGKWNLPDPDVAKLYVKSTHMLLQIPGWDTFFNMGSDVFLFDASRLPLIKYFTPGFLSILNDVIKWTMDKKPDTPESKKRKGINLGIVIVLAILSVIGFISEGFIAKSSLEFSLGFLAAIVLGAIFARRMKTKHLVSISLASILVSYAVERYAVLAGMWHYIDGSAPPFFALFSTPIFIITILGITSYLQRIFAFMNLKGKRLRIFPAALIILAFAVFMVFEGYSALATPQVIAMYVGFAVLSLFYNNRQGLEWNFAFAIVAVALGGSMELLGAVSGLWSYAFREGLPIFISLAWALNAWAACGITQVFGVNMRDAVVK
;
A
#
# COMPACT_ATOMS: atom_id res chain seq x y z
N MET A 1 35.30 7.40 -5.44
CA MET A 1 34.32 8.11 -6.27
C MET A 1 33.06 8.46 -5.51
N SER A 2 32.37 7.48 -4.92
CA SER A 2 31.03 7.66 -4.35
C SER A 2 30.89 8.77 -3.30
N PHE A 3 31.70 8.82 -2.23
CA PHE A 3 31.43 9.75 -1.12
C PHE A 3 31.65 11.25 -1.42
N LEU A 4 32.44 11.59 -2.43
CA LEU A 4 32.68 12.98 -2.84
C LEU A 4 31.72 13.41 -3.96
N LEU A 5 31.39 12.51 -4.88
CA LEU A 5 30.58 12.83 -6.07
C LEU A 5 29.08 12.60 -5.85
N ASP A 6 28.71 11.61 -5.04
CA ASP A 6 27.30 11.24 -4.85
C ASP A 6 26.50 12.35 -4.15
N PRO A 7 26.99 13.03 -3.10
CA PRO A 7 26.23 14.12 -2.46
C PRO A 7 25.84 15.28 -3.42
N PRO A 8 26.77 15.90 -4.17
CA PRO A 8 26.41 16.94 -5.13
C PRO A 8 25.57 16.40 -6.29
N ALA A 9 25.83 15.18 -6.76
CA ALA A 9 25.02 14.55 -7.81
C ALA A 9 23.57 14.32 -7.35
N LEU A 10 23.37 13.75 -6.16
CA LEU A 10 22.05 13.53 -5.57
C LEU A 10 21.30 14.84 -5.31
N PHE A 11 21.99 15.89 -4.86
CA PHE A 11 21.40 17.22 -4.70
C PHE A 11 20.90 17.78 -6.05
N VAL A 12 21.72 17.74 -7.09
CA VAL A 12 21.34 18.19 -8.44
C VAL A 12 20.19 17.35 -9.00
N LEU A 13 20.23 16.03 -8.80
CA LEU A 13 19.13 15.14 -9.19
C LEU A 13 17.84 15.48 -8.45
N GLY A 14 17.90 15.90 -7.18
CA GLY A 14 16.75 16.40 -6.41
C GLY A 14 16.14 17.68 -6.99
N VAL A 15 16.98 18.62 -7.42
CA VAL A 15 16.55 19.85 -8.11
C VAL A 15 15.91 19.52 -9.46
N LEU A 16 16.55 18.67 -10.27
CA LEU A 16 16.04 18.23 -11.56
C LEU A 16 14.72 17.48 -11.41
N LEU A 17 14.60 16.61 -10.41
CA LEU A 17 13.38 15.88 -10.10
C LEU A 17 12.20 16.80 -9.80
N TYR A 18 12.44 17.95 -9.15
CA TYR A 18 11.40 18.97 -8.95
C TYR A 18 10.97 19.61 -10.28
N PHE A 19 11.92 20.11 -11.08
CA PHE A 19 11.62 20.82 -12.34
C PHE A 19 11.05 19.92 -13.42
N VAL A 20 11.68 18.79 -13.67
CA VAL A 20 11.20 17.75 -14.61
C VAL A 20 9.86 17.23 -14.12
N GLY A 21 9.74 16.98 -12.81
CA GLY A 21 8.49 16.58 -12.17
C GLY A 21 7.35 17.55 -12.46
N ASN A 22 7.57 18.85 -12.30
CA ASN A 22 6.56 19.86 -12.58
C ASN A 22 6.28 20.03 -14.08
N ARG A 23 7.32 20.06 -14.92
CA ARG A 23 7.19 20.24 -16.38
C ARG A 23 6.41 19.10 -17.03
N LEU A 24 6.68 17.88 -16.60
CA LEU A 24 6.00 16.68 -17.08
C LEU A 24 4.69 16.40 -16.33
N LYS A 25 4.27 17.30 -15.42
CA LYS A 25 3.10 17.13 -14.54
C LYS A 25 3.11 15.77 -13.83
N MET A 26 4.29 15.27 -13.47
CA MET A 26 4.47 14.01 -12.76
C MET A 26 3.79 14.10 -11.40
N GLU A 27 3.06 13.05 -11.05
CA GLU A 27 2.50 12.87 -9.73
C GLU A 27 3.60 12.86 -8.66
N ARG A 28 3.25 13.23 -7.43
CA ARG A 28 4.17 13.22 -6.28
C ARG A 28 4.84 11.85 -6.13
N LEU A 29 4.05 10.80 -6.30
CA LEU A 29 4.52 9.43 -6.29
C LEU A 29 5.64 9.15 -7.29
N ALA A 30 5.40 9.44 -8.57
CA ALA A 30 6.37 9.17 -9.61
C ALA A 30 7.70 9.86 -9.28
N ARG A 31 7.65 11.07 -8.70
CA ARG A 31 8.83 11.77 -8.22
C ARG A 31 9.49 11.06 -7.04
N ILE A 32 8.73 10.65 -6.02
CA ILE A 32 9.25 9.92 -4.85
C ILE A 32 9.88 8.59 -5.29
N THR A 33 9.23 7.82 -6.16
CA THR A 33 9.73 6.54 -6.65
C THR A 33 10.99 6.70 -7.47
N ILE A 34 11.03 7.68 -8.38
CA ILE A 34 12.24 7.95 -9.15
C ILE A 34 13.36 8.41 -8.20
N GLY A 35 13.06 9.27 -7.24
CA GLY A 35 14.03 9.67 -6.21
C GLY A 35 14.54 8.51 -5.36
N LEU A 36 13.66 7.60 -4.95
CA LEU A 36 13.99 6.41 -4.17
C LEU A 36 14.79 5.41 -5.01
N LEU A 37 14.44 5.18 -6.27
CA LEU A 37 15.17 4.32 -7.19
C LEU A 37 16.58 4.86 -7.46
N ILE A 38 16.71 6.17 -7.63
CA ILE A 38 18.01 6.86 -7.73
C ILE A 38 18.82 6.58 -6.45
N VAL A 39 18.27 6.88 -5.28
CA VAL A 39 18.98 6.69 -3.99
C VAL A 39 19.35 5.23 -3.76
N LEU A 40 18.43 4.29 -3.97
CA LEU A 40 18.68 2.85 -3.79
C LEU A 40 19.73 2.33 -4.77
N SER A 41 19.74 2.84 -6.00
CA SER A 41 20.76 2.48 -6.99
C SER A 41 22.14 2.98 -6.56
N PHE A 42 22.22 4.22 -6.05
CA PHE A 42 23.45 4.78 -5.49
C PHE A 42 23.92 4.02 -4.23
N ILE A 43 23.02 3.71 -3.30
CA ILE A 43 23.33 2.95 -2.07
C ILE A 43 23.74 1.51 -2.43
N LEU A 44 22.99 0.82 -3.28
CA LEU A 44 23.29 -0.56 -3.66
C LEU A 44 24.64 -0.65 -4.35
N PHE A 45 24.86 0.21 -5.35
CA PHE A 45 26.14 0.22 -6.08
C PHE A 45 27.31 0.60 -5.17
N SER A 46 27.13 1.60 -4.30
CA SER A 46 28.18 1.99 -3.35
C SER A 46 28.42 0.92 -2.27
N LEU A 47 27.39 0.21 -1.81
CA LEU A 47 27.55 -0.88 -0.86
C LEU A 47 28.35 -2.02 -1.49
N LEU A 48 28.00 -2.42 -2.72
CA LEU A 48 28.69 -3.47 -3.47
C LEU A 48 30.15 -3.14 -3.77
N LEU A 49 30.44 -1.86 -4.05
CA LEU A 49 31.81 -1.36 -4.19
C LEU A 49 32.53 -1.42 -2.84
N TYR A 50 31.93 -0.90 -1.77
CA TYR A 50 32.55 -0.86 -0.44
C TYR A 50 32.89 -2.26 0.10
N THR A 51 32.02 -3.23 -0.08
CA THR A 51 32.19 -4.59 0.43
C THR A 51 33.16 -5.42 -0.41
N ASP A 52 33.64 -4.89 -1.54
CA ASP A 52 34.42 -5.64 -2.54
C ASP A 52 33.69 -6.93 -2.98
N THR A 53 32.35 -6.92 -2.96
CA THR A 53 31.51 -8.12 -3.20
C THR A 53 31.69 -8.69 -4.60
N PHE A 54 31.96 -7.82 -5.57
CA PHE A 54 32.26 -8.21 -6.94
C PHE A 54 33.70 -7.80 -7.30
N ARG A 55 34.41 -8.66 -8.04
CA ARG A 55 35.62 -8.25 -8.77
C ARG A 55 35.20 -7.15 -9.77
N CYS A 56 35.88 -6.00 -9.84
CA CYS A 56 35.43 -4.95 -10.76
C CYS A 56 35.54 -5.44 -12.22
N VAL A 57 34.41 -5.74 -12.85
CA VAL A 57 34.30 -6.38 -14.18
C VAL A 57 34.34 -5.36 -15.34
N PHE A 58 34.56 -4.07 -15.05
CA PHE A 58 34.63 -3.03 -16.09
C PHE A 58 36.10 -2.67 -16.40
N PRO A 59 36.74 -3.36 -17.38
CA PRO A 59 38.15 -3.17 -17.69
C PRO A 59 38.52 -1.74 -18.12
N ILE A 60 37.54 -0.91 -18.47
CA ILE A 60 37.74 0.47 -18.94
C ILE A 60 37.81 1.48 -17.78
N ILE A 61 37.22 1.19 -16.61
CA ILE A 61 36.97 2.19 -15.56
C ILE A 61 37.83 1.96 -14.31
N CYS A 62 38.09 0.71 -13.94
CA CYS A 62 38.61 0.37 -12.61
C CYS A 62 40.13 0.16 -12.52
N ASN A 63 40.88 0.12 -13.62
CA ASN A 63 42.36 -0.01 -13.65
C ASN A 63 42.98 -0.91 -12.55
N ASN A 64 42.45 -2.13 -12.36
CA ASN A 64 42.84 -3.10 -11.32
C ASN A 64 42.64 -2.70 -9.83
N MET A 65 41.93 -1.60 -9.54
CA MET A 65 41.55 -1.23 -8.17
C MET A 65 40.45 -2.15 -7.61
N SER A 66 40.44 -2.35 -6.29
CA SER A 66 39.31 -2.94 -5.59
C SER A 66 38.10 -1.97 -5.59
N GLY A 67 36.90 -2.48 -5.33
CA GLY A 67 35.70 -1.65 -5.28
C GLY A 67 35.79 -0.58 -4.19
N SER A 68 36.37 -0.94 -3.04
CA SER A 68 36.56 -0.06 -1.90
C SER A 68 37.63 1.00 -2.13
N GLU A 69 38.75 0.63 -2.78
CA GLU A 69 39.79 1.58 -3.21
C GLU A 69 39.23 2.62 -4.18
N PHE A 70 38.43 2.16 -5.15
CA PHE A 70 37.74 3.04 -6.07
C PHE A 70 36.77 3.97 -5.33
N MET A 71 36.10 3.48 -4.29
CA MET A 71 35.14 4.25 -3.51
C MET A 71 35.79 5.39 -2.71
N PHE A 72 36.89 5.12 -2.03
CA PHE A 72 37.64 6.11 -1.25
C PHE A 72 38.57 6.99 -2.10
N HIS A 73 38.79 6.64 -3.37
CA HIS A 73 39.86 7.22 -4.19
C HIS A 73 41.20 7.12 -3.49
N SER A 74 41.58 5.91 -3.08
CA SER A 74 42.80 5.71 -2.28
C SER A 74 44.06 6.20 -3.00
N ASP A 75 44.03 6.29 -4.33
CA ASP A 75 45.03 6.90 -5.20
C ASP A 75 45.20 8.42 -5.03
N ILE A 76 44.12 9.13 -4.66
CA ILE A 76 44.09 10.59 -4.49
C ILE A 76 44.05 10.98 -3.01
N THR A 77 43.24 10.30 -2.21
CA THR A 77 42.99 10.64 -0.81
C THR A 77 43.99 9.99 0.15
N GLY A 78 44.65 8.91 -0.28
CA GLY A 78 45.48 8.07 0.61
C GLY A 78 44.69 7.32 1.68
N ILE A 79 43.35 7.35 1.62
CA ILE A 79 42.46 6.69 2.59
C ILE A 79 42.07 5.33 2.04
N TYR A 80 42.29 4.28 2.82
CA TYR A 80 41.90 2.91 2.48
C TYR A 80 40.76 2.44 3.39
N LYS A 81 40.10 1.35 2.99
CA LYS A 81 38.98 0.73 3.74
C LYS A 81 39.30 0.48 5.22
N LYS A 82 40.55 0.12 5.54
CA LYS A 82 41.02 -0.11 6.91
C LYS A 82 41.10 1.16 7.77
N ASP A 83 41.22 2.32 7.14
CA ASP A 83 41.42 3.61 7.82
C ASP A 83 40.09 4.25 8.23
N VAL A 84 38.95 3.71 7.77
CA VAL A 84 37.62 4.27 7.99
C VAL A 84 36.75 3.29 8.79
N PRO A 85 36.28 3.66 9.99
CA PRO A 85 35.36 2.81 10.75
C PRO A 85 34.07 2.55 9.98
N LEU A 86 33.59 1.29 9.99
CA LEU A 86 32.37 0.88 9.30
C LEU A 86 31.16 1.77 9.64
N LEU A 87 31.06 2.22 10.89
CA LEU A 87 29.97 3.10 11.34
C LEU A 87 29.94 4.44 10.58
N VAL A 88 31.12 4.97 10.21
CA VAL A 88 31.22 6.19 9.40
C VAL A 88 30.70 5.94 7.99
N VAL A 89 31.04 4.80 7.39
CA VAL A 89 30.59 4.40 6.05
C VAL A 89 29.07 4.22 6.02
N ILE A 90 28.50 3.54 7.03
CA ILE A 90 27.05 3.40 7.18
C ILE A 90 26.39 4.77 7.31
N PHE A 91 26.94 5.64 8.16
CA PHE A 91 26.43 7.00 8.33
C PHE A 91 26.42 7.77 7.00
N LEU A 92 27.49 7.69 6.20
CA LEU A 92 27.58 8.36 4.90
C LEU A 92 26.52 7.85 3.90
N PHE A 93 26.23 6.55 3.86
CA PHE A 93 25.13 6.02 3.03
C PHE A 93 23.75 6.48 3.50
N VAL A 94 23.54 6.59 4.82
CA VAL A 94 22.27 7.11 5.39
C VAL A 94 22.03 8.57 5.02
N LEU A 95 23.07 9.33 4.66
CA LEU A 95 22.93 10.72 4.20
C LEU A 95 22.44 10.83 2.74
N TYR A 96 22.55 9.79 1.92
CA TYR A 96 22.18 9.85 0.48
C TYR A 96 20.72 10.29 0.24
N PRO A 97 19.71 9.73 0.96
CA PRO A 97 18.34 10.22 0.90
C PRO A 97 18.19 11.71 1.27
N LEU A 98 19.03 12.23 2.18
CA LEU A 98 18.94 13.62 2.63
C LEU A 98 19.41 14.58 1.53
N TRP A 99 20.47 14.24 0.80
CA TRP A 99 20.98 15.09 -0.27
C TRP A 99 19.98 15.30 -1.41
N ILE A 100 19.32 14.24 -1.86
CA ILE A 100 18.26 14.35 -2.88
C ILE A 100 17.03 15.12 -2.33
N TYR A 101 16.69 14.90 -1.06
CA TYR A 101 15.60 15.63 -0.40
C TYR A 101 15.91 17.12 -0.29
N PHE A 102 17.13 17.50 0.12
CA PHE A 102 17.53 18.90 0.24
C PHE A 102 17.48 19.62 -1.10
N GLY A 103 17.93 18.99 -2.19
CA GLY A 103 17.79 19.53 -3.54
C GLY A 103 16.33 19.79 -3.92
N TYR A 104 15.44 18.83 -3.64
CA TYR A 104 14.01 18.97 -3.91
C TYR A 104 13.33 20.02 -3.02
N ALA A 105 13.62 20.01 -1.71
CA ALA A 105 13.01 20.86 -0.70
C ALA A 105 13.42 22.33 -0.86
N ALA A 106 14.66 22.60 -1.25
CA ALA A 106 15.14 23.96 -1.52
C ALA A 106 14.27 24.67 -2.57
N VAL A 107 13.94 24.00 -3.67
CA VAL A 107 13.07 24.56 -4.72
C VAL A 107 11.61 24.63 -4.26
N LEU A 108 11.12 23.63 -3.52
CA LEU A 108 9.77 23.62 -2.98
C LEU A 108 9.51 24.80 -2.02
N MET A 109 10.44 25.09 -1.10
CA MET A 109 10.30 26.19 -0.15
C MET A 109 10.27 27.55 -0.85
N LEU A 110 11.07 27.73 -1.90
CA LEU A 110 11.05 28.93 -2.73
C LEU A 110 9.70 29.11 -3.47
N SER A 111 9.07 28.00 -3.88
CA SER A 111 7.76 28.02 -4.56
C SER A 111 6.55 28.28 -3.65
N LYS A 112 6.65 28.02 -2.34
CA LYS A 112 5.52 28.11 -1.37
C LYS A 112 5.37 29.48 -0.69
N ARG A 113 6.20 30.48 -0.99
CA ARG A 113 6.08 31.82 -0.37
C ARG A 113 4.85 32.59 -0.90
N ARG A 114 3.80 32.63 -0.06
CA ARG A 114 2.65 33.57 0.08
C ARG A 114 1.26 33.03 -0.32
N ARG A 115 0.38 32.73 0.67
CA ARG A 115 -1.11 32.87 0.62
C ARG A 115 -1.81 32.99 2.01
N PHE A 116 -1.11 33.38 3.08
CA PHE A 116 -1.70 33.40 4.44
C PHE A 116 -2.06 34.82 4.91
N SER A 117 -3.31 35.02 5.31
CA SER A 117 -3.78 36.23 6.00
C SER A 117 -3.68 36.07 7.51
N LYS A 118 -3.45 37.18 8.26
CA LYS A 118 -3.47 37.19 9.73
C LYS A 118 -4.86 37.43 10.32
N GLU A 119 -5.85 37.72 9.49
CA GLU A 119 -7.25 37.96 9.89
C GLU A 119 -7.83 36.76 10.66
N VAL A 120 -8.69 37.06 11.64
CA VAL A 120 -9.38 36.08 12.49
C VAL A 120 -10.88 36.29 12.37
N TYR A 121 -11.61 35.20 12.15
CA TYR A 121 -13.06 35.15 12.08
C TYR A 121 -13.62 34.24 13.18
N SER A 122 -14.93 34.32 13.42
CA SER A 122 -15.66 33.60 14.46
C SER A 122 -17.02 33.12 13.95
N TYR A 123 -17.79 32.43 14.79
CA TYR A 123 -19.17 31.99 14.48
C TYR A 123 -20.08 33.11 13.97
N LYS A 124 -19.90 34.35 14.43
CA LYS A 124 -20.71 35.51 14.01
C LYS A 124 -20.45 35.95 12.57
N ASP A 125 -19.29 35.58 12.03
CA ASP A 125 -18.86 35.96 10.69
C ASP A 125 -19.29 34.95 9.62
N VAL A 126 -19.81 33.78 10.03
CA VAL A 126 -20.23 32.71 9.12
C VAL A 126 -21.59 33.06 8.52
N LYS A 127 -21.61 33.38 7.23
CA LYS A 127 -22.84 33.84 6.55
C LYS A 127 -23.89 32.76 6.37
N SER A 128 -23.48 31.50 6.21
CA SER A 128 -24.39 30.37 6.05
C SER A 128 -25.15 30.00 7.32
N HIS A 129 -24.82 30.60 8.46
CA HIS A 129 -25.49 30.35 9.73
C HIS A 129 -26.96 30.75 9.64
N ARG A 130 -27.87 29.82 9.97
CA ARG A 130 -29.31 30.06 9.99
C ARG A 130 -29.91 29.58 11.31
N ASN A 131 -31.03 30.19 11.68
CA ASN A 131 -31.82 29.76 12.84
C ASN A 131 -32.35 28.33 12.61
N SER A 132 -32.48 27.57 13.71
CA SER A 132 -32.99 26.21 13.68
C SER A 132 -34.38 26.18 13.04
N ALA A 133 -34.51 25.40 11.96
CA ALA A 133 -35.79 25.10 11.32
C ALA A 133 -36.28 23.72 11.80
N PRO A 134 -37.60 23.42 11.73
CA PRO A 134 -38.11 22.10 12.04
C PRO A 134 -37.35 21.03 11.24
N LEU A 135 -36.96 19.95 11.93
CA LEU A 135 -36.22 18.85 11.33
C LEU A 135 -37.04 18.21 10.20
N LYS A 136 -36.43 18.09 9.01
CA LYS A 136 -36.99 17.40 7.86
C LYS A 136 -35.95 16.49 7.24
N TYR A 137 -36.37 15.31 6.83
CA TYR A 137 -35.53 14.39 6.06
C TYR A 137 -36.37 13.66 5.02
N SER A 138 -35.70 13.14 4.00
CA SER A 138 -36.29 12.33 2.94
C SER A 138 -35.30 11.25 2.53
N VAL A 139 -35.81 10.07 2.21
CA VAL A 139 -35.04 8.96 1.66
C VAL A 139 -35.75 8.50 0.39
N VAL A 140 -35.02 8.50 -0.72
CA VAL A 140 -35.56 8.11 -2.02
C VAL A 140 -34.64 7.07 -2.64
N ARG A 141 -35.22 5.97 -3.12
CA ARG A 141 -34.50 4.90 -3.80
C ARG A 141 -35.09 4.70 -5.18
N TYR A 142 -34.24 4.37 -6.15
CA TYR A 142 -34.65 4.14 -7.53
C TYR A 142 -34.15 2.77 -8.05
N PRO A 143 -34.88 2.11 -8.95
CA PRO A 143 -36.18 2.52 -9.47
C PRO A 143 -37.31 2.39 -8.43
N ASP A 144 -38.25 3.33 -8.44
CA ASP A 144 -39.49 3.33 -7.68
C ASP A 144 -40.66 3.51 -8.64
N ASN A 145 -41.19 2.38 -9.10
CA ASN A 145 -42.30 2.35 -10.06
C ASN A 145 -43.56 3.03 -9.52
N GLY A 146 -43.74 3.09 -8.20
CA GLY A 146 -44.92 3.73 -7.59
C GLY A 146 -44.88 5.25 -7.67
N ARG A 147 -43.69 5.84 -7.76
CA ARG A 147 -43.47 7.29 -7.90
C ARG A 147 -42.91 7.70 -9.27
N ASP A 148 -42.75 6.75 -10.18
CA ASP A 148 -42.09 6.92 -11.49
C ASP A 148 -40.69 7.55 -11.40
N ILE A 149 -39.90 7.12 -10.41
CA ILE A 149 -38.54 7.59 -10.17
C ILE A 149 -37.57 6.50 -10.64
N ASN A 150 -36.91 6.68 -11.78
CA ASN A 150 -36.12 5.65 -12.45
C ASN A 150 -34.61 5.96 -12.53
N ASP A 151 -34.22 7.20 -12.25
CA ASP A 151 -32.84 7.66 -12.36
C ASP A 151 -32.42 8.51 -11.13
N PRO A 152 -31.10 8.67 -10.87
CA PRO A 152 -30.62 9.41 -9.70
C PRO A 152 -31.04 10.88 -9.68
N GLY A 153 -31.27 11.52 -10.83
CA GLY A 153 -31.69 12.92 -10.90
C GLY A 153 -33.12 13.11 -10.43
N GLN A 154 -34.02 12.25 -10.88
CA GLN A 154 -35.39 12.20 -10.36
C GLN A 154 -35.40 11.94 -8.85
N ALA A 155 -34.54 11.02 -8.38
CA ALA A 155 -34.43 10.72 -6.95
C ALA A 155 -33.93 11.92 -6.13
N VAL A 156 -32.92 12.65 -6.61
CA VAL A 156 -32.41 13.88 -5.97
C VAL A 156 -33.50 14.96 -5.92
N ARG A 157 -34.20 15.21 -7.03
CA ARG A 157 -35.28 16.21 -7.09
C ARG A 157 -36.40 15.86 -6.12
N ALA A 158 -36.90 14.64 -6.16
CA ALA A 158 -37.95 14.16 -5.24
C ALA A 158 -37.51 14.24 -3.76
N ALA A 159 -36.25 13.90 -3.46
CA ALA A 159 -35.73 13.98 -2.10
C ALA A 159 -35.71 15.42 -1.57
N VAL A 160 -35.30 16.40 -2.38
CA VAL A 160 -35.25 17.82 -2.00
C VAL A 160 -36.64 18.45 -2.00
N GLU A 161 -37.52 18.09 -2.94
CA GLU A 161 -38.92 18.53 -2.99
C GLU A 161 -39.68 18.14 -1.72
N ALA A 162 -39.46 16.93 -1.20
CA ALA A 162 -40.03 16.47 0.06
C ALA A 162 -39.61 17.34 1.27
N LEU A 163 -38.51 18.09 1.17
CA LEU A 163 -38.06 19.03 2.20
C LEU A 163 -38.66 20.44 2.03
N GLY A 164 -39.44 20.67 0.97
CA GLY A 164 -39.99 21.96 0.58
C GLY A 164 -39.31 22.62 -0.63
N GLY A 165 -38.46 21.87 -1.35
CA GLY A 165 -37.78 22.35 -2.55
C GLY A 165 -36.50 23.15 -2.29
N MET A 166 -35.69 23.36 -3.34
CA MET A 166 -34.39 24.04 -3.22
C MET A 166 -34.54 25.51 -2.80
N GLN A 167 -35.63 26.17 -3.18
CA GLN A 167 -35.98 27.54 -2.81
C GLN A 167 -36.14 27.76 -1.29
N ASN A 168 -36.35 26.69 -0.51
CA ASN A 168 -36.37 26.77 0.95
C ASN A 168 -34.95 26.96 1.54
N PHE A 169 -33.92 26.58 0.77
CA PHE A 169 -32.52 26.65 1.17
C PHE A 169 -31.77 27.78 0.45
N VAL A 170 -32.04 28.00 -0.84
CA VAL A 170 -31.33 28.95 -1.69
C VAL A 170 -32.24 30.12 -2.07
N LYS A 171 -31.73 31.34 -1.94
CA LYS A 171 -32.37 32.57 -2.42
C LYS A 171 -31.63 33.11 -3.64
N ARG A 172 -32.32 33.97 -4.40
CA ARG A 172 -31.74 34.63 -5.57
C ARG A 172 -30.50 35.43 -5.19
N GLY A 173 -29.38 35.15 -5.86
CA GLY A 173 -28.09 35.80 -5.64
C GLY A 173 -27.25 35.22 -4.51
N ASP A 174 -27.73 34.19 -3.79
CA ASP A 174 -26.92 33.50 -2.78
C ASP A 174 -25.70 32.85 -3.47
N ASN A 175 -24.51 33.05 -2.91
CA ASN A 175 -23.32 32.29 -3.29
C ASN A 175 -23.34 30.93 -2.57
N VAL A 176 -23.55 29.85 -3.33
CA VAL A 176 -23.82 28.52 -2.79
C VAL A 176 -22.60 27.62 -2.91
N MET A 177 -22.02 27.28 -1.76
CA MET A 177 -20.94 26.31 -1.65
C MET A 177 -21.52 24.89 -1.73
N VAL A 178 -21.16 24.14 -2.77
CA VAL A 178 -21.52 22.73 -2.90
C VAL A 178 -20.28 21.88 -2.59
N LYS A 179 -20.25 21.32 -1.38
CA LYS A 179 -19.15 20.49 -0.88
C LYS A 179 -19.35 19.03 -1.28
N VAL A 180 -18.59 18.57 -2.27
CA VAL A 180 -18.58 17.18 -2.73
C VAL A 180 -17.40 16.42 -2.11
N ASN A 181 -17.40 15.10 -2.21
CA ASN A 181 -16.26 14.25 -1.85
C ASN A 181 -15.42 13.99 -3.11
N ILE A 182 -14.33 14.76 -3.34
CA ILE A 182 -13.31 14.54 -4.39
C ILE A 182 -12.01 13.96 -3.78
N CYS A 183 -11.76 14.24 -2.50
CA CYS A 183 -10.57 13.80 -1.77
C CYS A 183 -10.94 12.84 -0.61
N GLY A 184 -10.02 11.96 -0.22
CA GLY A 184 -10.23 11.00 0.88
C GLY A 184 -10.78 9.64 0.45
N GLY A 185 -10.39 9.17 -0.73
CA GLY A 185 -10.71 7.86 -1.33
C GLY A 185 -9.63 7.43 -2.32
N VAL A 186 -9.92 6.46 -3.18
CA VAL A 186 -8.99 5.94 -4.21
C VAL A 186 -9.66 6.16 -5.58
N PRO A 187 -9.15 7.06 -6.46
CA PRO A 187 -9.81 7.46 -7.73
C PRO A 187 -10.31 6.29 -8.58
N GLU A 188 -9.61 5.16 -8.53
CA GLU A 188 -9.91 3.98 -9.34
C GLU A 188 -10.95 3.05 -8.71
N LEU A 189 -11.36 3.29 -7.46
CA LEU A 189 -12.39 2.53 -6.77
C LEU A 189 -13.71 3.30 -6.77
N VAL A 190 -14.68 2.77 -7.51
CA VAL A 190 -16.06 3.26 -7.52
C VAL A 190 -16.67 3.17 -6.11
N GLY A 191 -17.52 4.13 -5.75
CA GLY A 191 -18.15 4.20 -4.44
C GLY A 191 -17.34 4.92 -3.35
N THR A 192 -16.14 5.42 -3.71
CA THR A 192 -15.30 6.19 -2.77
C THR A 192 -15.50 7.70 -2.81
N PHE A 193 -16.15 8.22 -3.86
CA PHE A 193 -16.37 9.66 -4.13
C PHE A 193 -17.80 9.94 -4.55
N THR A 194 -18.18 11.22 -4.50
CA THR A 194 -19.49 11.69 -4.95
C THR A 194 -19.62 11.51 -6.46
N THR A 195 -20.78 11.09 -6.94
CA THR A 195 -21.06 11.02 -8.37
C THR A 195 -21.29 12.41 -8.96
N LYS A 196 -20.73 12.63 -10.15
CA LYS A 196 -20.82 13.92 -10.85
C LYS A 196 -22.25 14.21 -11.30
N GLU A 197 -23.03 13.16 -11.56
CA GLU A 197 -24.44 13.20 -11.90
C GLU A 197 -25.25 13.84 -10.78
N VAL A 198 -25.14 13.32 -9.54
CA VAL A 198 -25.84 13.88 -8.36
C VAL A 198 -25.42 15.33 -8.12
N ALA A 199 -24.11 15.63 -8.17
CA ALA A 199 -23.63 17.00 -8.03
C ALA A 199 -24.19 17.92 -9.14
N GLY A 200 -24.32 17.43 -10.36
CA GLY A 200 -24.88 18.15 -11.50
C GLY A 200 -26.34 18.52 -11.32
N TYR A 201 -27.16 17.60 -10.82
CA TYR A 201 -28.56 17.87 -10.53
C TYR A 201 -28.71 18.91 -9.41
N VAL A 202 -27.88 18.84 -8.37
CA VAL A 202 -27.90 19.87 -7.31
C VAL A 202 -27.49 21.23 -7.84
N VAL A 203 -26.46 21.31 -8.70
CA VAL A 203 -26.05 22.56 -9.37
C VAL A 203 -27.20 23.16 -10.18
N ASP A 204 -27.94 22.34 -10.92
CA ASP A 204 -29.09 22.82 -11.71
C ASP A 204 -30.20 23.33 -10.80
N MET A 205 -30.55 22.59 -9.74
CA MET A 205 -31.57 23.01 -8.77
C MET A 205 -31.20 24.32 -8.05
N VAL A 206 -29.92 24.53 -7.74
CA VAL A 206 -29.44 25.80 -7.16
C VAL A 206 -29.63 26.96 -8.13
N ARG A 207 -29.29 26.77 -9.41
CA ARG A 207 -29.47 27.77 -10.47
C ARG A 207 -30.96 28.07 -10.72
N GLU A 208 -31.81 27.03 -10.72
CA GLU A 208 -33.26 27.15 -10.83
C GLU A 208 -33.85 28.00 -9.68
N ALA A 209 -33.30 27.89 -8.46
CA ALA A 209 -33.64 28.74 -7.32
C ALA A 209 -33.02 30.16 -7.39
N GLY A 210 -32.18 30.43 -8.40
CA GLY A 210 -31.53 31.72 -8.64
C GLY A 210 -30.23 31.95 -7.86
N GLY A 211 -29.66 30.91 -7.25
CA GLY A 211 -28.35 30.97 -6.58
C GLY A 211 -27.19 30.70 -7.53
N GLU A 212 -25.98 31.04 -7.09
CA GLU A 212 -24.73 30.87 -7.83
C GLU A 212 -23.89 29.74 -7.21
N PRO A 213 -23.88 28.52 -7.80
CA PRO A 213 -23.17 27.38 -7.23
C PRO A 213 -21.68 27.38 -7.57
N PHE A 214 -20.86 26.91 -6.63
CA PHE A 214 -19.51 26.43 -6.92
C PHE A 214 -19.27 25.08 -6.23
N ILE A 215 -18.60 24.17 -6.95
CA ILE A 215 -18.18 22.87 -6.42
C ILE A 215 -16.85 23.04 -5.72
N CYS A 216 -16.69 22.44 -4.54
CA CYS A 216 -15.44 22.51 -3.80
C CYS A 216 -15.11 21.24 -3.03
N ASP A 217 -13.82 21.10 -2.75
CA ASP A 217 -13.21 20.22 -1.75
C ASP A 217 -11.82 20.81 -1.38
N ALA A 218 -11.06 20.19 -0.49
CA ALA A 218 -9.72 20.63 -0.13
C ALA A 218 -8.68 19.52 -0.32
N ASP A 219 -7.40 19.89 -0.33
CA ASP A 219 -6.32 18.91 -0.37
C ASP A 219 -6.35 18.00 0.87
N MET A 220 -5.94 16.75 0.68
CA MET A 220 -5.72 15.75 1.72
C MET A 220 -4.31 15.16 1.55
N VAL A 221 -3.71 14.68 2.65
CA VAL A 221 -2.39 14.01 2.71
C VAL A 221 -2.16 13.10 1.50
N TRP A 222 -3.12 12.21 1.28
CA TRP A 222 -3.13 11.20 0.24
C TRP A 222 -3.63 11.77 -1.10
N THR A 223 -4.87 12.22 -1.17
CA THR A 223 -5.50 12.72 -2.41
C THR A 223 -5.37 14.24 -2.51
N LYS A 224 -4.49 14.74 -3.38
CA LYS A 224 -4.48 16.17 -3.74
C LYS A 224 -5.63 16.50 -4.66
N PHE A 225 -6.27 17.64 -4.42
CA PHE A 225 -7.49 18.05 -5.09
C PHE A 225 -7.37 18.01 -6.61
N TRP A 226 -6.42 18.74 -7.19
CA TRP A 226 -6.33 18.85 -8.66
C TRP A 226 -5.92 17.56 -9.35
N SER A 227 -5.14 16.70 -8.69
CA SER A 227 -4.78 15.39 -9.24
C SER A 227 -6.04 14.53 -9.31
N ASN A 228 -6.73 14.35 -8.18
CA ASN A 228 -7.95 13.57 -8.11
C ASN A 228 -9.05 14.12 -9.01
N ALA A 229 -9.28 15.44 -8.99
CA ALA A 229 -10.26 16.08 -9.84
C ALA A 229 -10.01 15.83 -11.33
N LYS A 230 -8.73 15.73 -11.74
CA LYS A 230 -8.38 15.36 -13.12
C LYS A 230 -8.65 13.87 -13.37
N ASP A 231 -8.18 13.00 -12.48
CA ASP A 231 -8.27 11.54 -12.65
C ASP A 231 -9.74 11.06 -12.67
N GLU A 232 -10.59 11.69 -11.88
CA GLU A 232 -12.03 11.44 -11.81
C GLU A 232 -12.84 12.21 -12.86
N GLY A 233 -12.22 13.10 -13.65
CA GLY A 233 -12.87 13.87 -14.70
C GLY A 233 -13.75 15.04 -14.22
N TRP A 234 -13.56 15.54 -13.00
CA TRP A 234 -14.25 16.71 -12.46
C TRP A 234 -13.86 18.00 -13.18
N ILE A 235 -12.63 18.12 -13.69
CA ILE A 235 -12.16 19.32 -14.39
C ILE A 235 -12.93 19.50 -15.70
N GLU A 236 -12.97 18.45 -16.52
CA GLU A 236 -13.69 18.43 -17.79
C GLU A 236 -15.20 18.60 -17.57
N TRP A 237 -15.75 17.88 -16.59
CA TRP A 237 -17.16 17.97 -16.24
C TRP A 237 -17.57 19.38 -15.77
N ALA A 238 -16.78 20.01 -14.89
CA ALA A 238 -17.11 21.34 -14.37
C ALA A 238 -17.07 22.40 -15.48
N ALA A 239 -16.10 22.29 -16.41
CA ALA A 239 -16.02 23.14 -17.59
C ALA A 239 -17.24 22.97 -18.50
N GLN A 240 -17.65 21.73 -18.78
CA GLN A 240 -18.84 21.44 -19.59
C GLN A 240 -20.14 21.93 -18.93
N LYS A 241 -20.26 21.78 -17.61
CA LYS A 241 -21.43 22.24 -16.83
C LYS A 241 -21.42 23.76 -16.58
N GLY A 242 -20.30 24.43 -16.89
CA GLY A 242 -20.09 25.85 -16.64
C GLY A 242 -20.12 26.22 -15.15
N VAL A 243 -19.68 25.33 -14.26
CA VAL A 243 -19.66 25.55 -12.80
C VAL A 243 -18.23 25.72 -12.31
N LYS A 244 -18.01 26.61 -11.33
CA LYS A 244 -16.68 26.84 -10.78
C LYS A 244 -16.25 25.65 -9.92
N LEU A 245 -15.08 25.10 -10.20
CA LEU A 245 -14.42 24.08 -9.38
C LEU A 245 -13.33 24.74 -8.52
N VAL A 246 -13.41 24.57 -7.19
CA VAL A 246 -12.58 25.29 -6.22
C VAL A 246 -11.85 24.33 -5.28
N ASN A 247 -10.52 24.35 -5.31
CA ASN A 247 -9.70 23.79 -4.25
C ASN A 247 -9.64 24.78 -3.07
N LEU A 248 -10.26 24.45 -1.94
CA LEU A 248 -10.27 25.31 -0.76
C LEU A 248 -8.84 25.57 -0.23
N SER A 249 -7.91 24.65 -0.45
CA SER A 249 -6.49 24.81 -0.10
C SER A 249 -5.76 25.87 -0.92
N ASP A 250 -6.30 26.24 -2.10
CA ASP A 250 -5.74 27.28 -2.98
C ASP A 250 -6.33 28.68 -2.74
N THR A 251 -7.38 28.77 -1.93
CA THR A 251 -8.10 30.04 -1.68
C THR A 251 -7.37 30.94 -0.69
N LYS A 252 -7.93 32.12 -0.39
CA LYS A 252 -7.45 32.96 0.72
C LYS A 252 -7.64 32.20 2.04
N ILE A 253 -6.54 31.89 2.73
CA ILE A 253 -6.57 31.18 4.01
C ILE A 253 -6.55 32.20 5.16
N VAL A 254 -7.50 32.03 6.09
CA VAL A 254 -7.70 32.90 7.26
C VAL A 254 -7.75 32.05 8.53
N TYR A 255 -7.66 32.67 9.70
CA TYR A 255 -7.89 31.97 10.97
C TYR A 255 -9.36 32.03 11.36
N PHE A 256 -9.85 30.95 11.96
CA PHE A 256 -11.17 30.86 12.58
C PHE A 256 -11.02 30.48 14.05
N ASN A 257 -11.75 31.18 14.92
CA ASN A 257 -11.83 30.91 16.34
C ASN A 257 -13.01 29.98 16.63
N PHE A 258 -12.71 28.73 17.00
CA PHE A 258 -13.66 27.69 17.39
C PHE A 258 -14.10 27.78 18.86
N GLY A 259 -13.54 28.72 19.63
CA GLY A 259 -13.81 28.91 21.05
C GLY A 259 -12.77 28.22 21.95
N GLU A 260 -12.65 28.69 23.19
CA GLU A 260 -11.64 28.23 24.14
C GLU A 260 -11.84 26.76 24.56
N ASP A 261 -13.10 26.32 24.64
CA ASP A 261 -13.47 24.94 24.95
C ASP A 261 -13.22 23.95 23.79
N SER A 262 -12.93 24.46 22.58
CA SER A 262 -12.67 23.61 21.43
C SER A 262 -11.22 23.13 21.42
N LEU A 263 -11.02 21.84 21.13
CA LEU A 263 -9.68 21.28 20.86
C LEU A 263 -8.95 21.97 19.70
N LEU A 264 -9.69 22.65 18.80
CA LEU A 264 -9.10 23.41 17.71
C LEU A 264 -8.63 24.81 18.13
N GLN A 265 -9.26 25.40 19.16
CA GLN A 265 -9.13 26.81 19.58
C GLN A 265 -9.13 27.78 18.38
N ARG A 266 -7.96 27.99 17.76
CA ARG A 266 -7.77 28.77 16.55
C ARG A 266 -7.14 27.92 15.45
N GLU A 267 -7.83 27.74 14.33
CA GLU A 267 -7.35 26.94 13.20
C GLU A 267 -7.56 27.67 11.86
N ARG A 268 -6.79 27.27 10.84
CA ARG A 268 -6.85 27.82 9.49
C ARG A 268 -8.02 27.23 8.70
N VAL A 269 -8.77 28.10 8.03
CA VAL A 269 -9.89 27.73 7.14
C VAL A 269 -9.82 28.53 5.84
N SER A 270 -10.53 28.04 4.82
CA SER A 270 -10.74 28.83 3.61
C SER A 270 -11.64 30.02 3.89
N LYS A 271 -11.36 31.19 3.30
CA LYS A 271 -12.26 32.33 3.38
C LYS A 271 -13.58 32.09 2.62
N GLU A 272 -13.59 31.20 1.63
CA GLU A 272 -14.80 30.83 0.87
C GLU A 272 -15.86 30.17 1.77
N ILE A 273 -15.47 29.28 2.69
CA ILE A 273 -16.43 28.62 3.60
C ILE A 273 -17.07 29.61 4.59
N VAL A 274 -16.34 30.64 5.02
CA VAL A 274 -16.87 31.69 5.90
C VAL A 274 -17.85 32.60 5.14
N ASN A 275 -17.57 32.85 3.86
CA ASN A 275 -18.30 33.80 3.02
C ASN A 275 -19.47 33.19 2.24
N ALA A 276 -19.61 31.88 2.20
CA ALA A 276 -20.72 31.20 1.53
C ALA A 276 -22.05 31.55 2.23
N ASP A 277 -23.06 31.95 1.45
CA ASP A 277 -24.39 32.28 1.99
C ASP A 277 -25.20 31.02 2.26
N VAL A 278 -24.90 29.93 1.53
CA VAL A 278 -25.48 28.59 1.71
C VAL A 278 -24.40 27.53 1.53
N ILE A 279 -24.39 26.54 2.42
CA ILE A 279 -23.55 25.34 2.32
C ILE A 279 -24.44 24.13 2.05
N ILE A 280 -24.21 23.43 0.93
CA ILE A 280 -24.83 22.15 0.60
C ILE A 280 -23.74 21.08 0.60
N SER A 281 -23.88 20.03 1.42
CA SER A 281 -22.93 18.92 1.50
C SER A 281 -23.45 17.71 0.74
N ILE A 282 -22.66 17.18 -0.20
CA ILE A 282 -22.99 16.00 -1.00
C ILE A 282 -21.93 14.91 -0.80
N PRO A 283 -21.93 14.20 0.34
CA PRO A 283 -20.97 13.14 0.63
C PRO A 283 -21.32 11.84 -0.09
N ALA A 284 -20.31 11.00 -0.36
CA ALA A 284 -20.52 9.60 -0.73
C ALA A 284 -20.96 8.76 0.49
N MET A 285 -21.88 7.82 0.28
CA MET A 285 -22.33 6.86 1.29
C MET A 285 -21.29 5.75 1.48
N LYS A 286 -20.37 5.90 2.44
CA LYS A 286 -19.30 4.91 2.66
C LYS A 286 -18.86 4.70 4.10
N THR A 287 -18.41 3.47 4.40
CA THR A 287 -17.76 3.11 5.68
C THR A 287 -16.36 3.73 5.80
N HIS A 288 -15.83 3.77 7.02
CA HIS A 288 -14.48 4.27 7.30
C HIS A 288 -13.87 3.60 8.54
N MET A 289 -12.64 3.09 8.43
CA MET A 289 -12.00 2.32 9.50
C MET A 289 -11.84 3.10 10.83
N MET A 290 -11.52 4.40 10.79
CA MET A 290 -11.24 5.16 12.03
C MET A 290 -12.44 5.91 12.62
N THR A 291 -13.50 6.11 11.84
CA THR A 291 -14.64 6.98 12.23
C THR A 291 -15.97 6.27 12.02
N SER A 292 -15.96 4.97 11.78
CA SER A 292 -17.08 4.11 11.36
C SER A 292 -17.60 4.44 9.96
N VAL A 293 -17.87 5.71 9.66
CA VAL A 293 -18.47 6.20 8.42
C VAL A 293 -17.78 7.47 7.89
N THR A 294 -18.04 7.80 6.61
CA THR A 294 -17.69 9.09 6.01
C THR A 294 -18.87 10.07 6.07
N LEU A 295 -19.86 9.93 5.19
CA LEU A 295 -21.10 10.71 5.21
C LEU A 295 -20.89 12.24 5.36
N GLY A 296 -21.91 12.97 5.83
CA GLY A 296 -21.99 14.42 5.77
C GLY A 296 -21.08 15.13 6.77
N MET A 297 -21.04 14.67 8.02
CA MET A 297 -20.25 15.33 9.06
C MET A 297 -18.75 15.25 8.73
N LYS A 298 -18.25 14.09 8.31
CA LYS A 298 -16.82 13.95 7.95
C LYS A 298 -16.51 14.62 6.62
N ASN A 299 -17.47 14.78 5.71
CA ASN A 299 -17.27 15.55 4.49
C ASN A 299 -16.97 17.03 4.78
N MET A 300 -17.56 17.60 5.84
CA MET A 300 -17.23 18.96 6.30
C MET A 300 -15.84 19.07 6.92
N TYR A 301 -15.36 18.02 7.60
CA TYR A 301 -13.93 17.93 7.96
C TYR A 301 -13.00 17.98 6.74
N GLY A 302 -13.46 17.50 5.59
CA GLY A 302 -12.79 17.65 4.30
C GLY A 302 -12.50 19.10 3.90
N THR A 303 -13.17 20.10 4.47
CA THR A 303 -13.00 21.52 4.09
C THR A 303 -11.73 22.19 4.64
N PHE A 304 -11.07 21.60 5.64
CA PHE A 304 -9.83 22.17 6.16
C PHE A 304 -8.78 22.24 5.04
N PRO A 305 -8.13 23.40 4.82
CA PRO A 305 -7.16 23.60 3.74
C PRO A 305 -5.80 22.96 4.02
N GLU A 306 -5.59 22.45 5.25
CA GLU A 306 -4.38 21.76 5.67
C GLU A 306 -4.20 20.46 4.89
N ILE A 307 -3.03 20.28 4.29
CA ILE A 307 -2.68 19.04 3.61
C ILE A 307 -2.43 17.96 4.66
N ASP A 308 -1.67 18.29 5.72
CA ASP A 308 -1.40 17.38 6.83
C ASP A 308 -2.56 17.32 7.83
N LYS A 309 -3.58 16.56 7.45
CA LYS A 309 -4.74 16.35 8.32
C LYS A 309 -4.50 15.30 9.42
N ALA A 310 -3.34 14.63 9.46
CA ALA A 310 -3.02 13.66 10.52
C ALA A 310 -2.95 14.34 11.90
N LYS A 311 -2.59 15.63 11.95
CA LYS A 311 -2.64 16.41 13.19
C LYS A 311 -4.00 16.38 13.89
N TYR A 312 -5.10 16.31 13.14
CA TYR A 312 -6.45 16.25 13.70
C TYR A 312 -6.76 14.89 14.32
N HIS A 313 -6.12 13.82 13.83
CA HIS A 313 -6.18 12.51 14.45
C HIS A 313 -5.47 12.49 15.81
N LYS A 314 -4.37 13.24 15.95
CA LYS A 314 -3.67 13.43 17.23
C LYS A 314 -4.51 14.20 18.26
N LEU A 315 -5.30 15.18 17.82
CA LEU A 315 -6.17 15.96 18.71
C LEU A 315 -7.41 15.18 19.17
N GLY A 316 -7.92 14.28 18.34
CA GLY A 316 -9.18 13.56 18.57
C GLY A 316 -10.16 13.82 17.43
N ILE A 317 -10.10 12.95 16.41
CA ILE A 317 -10.78 13.19 15.13
C ILE A 317 -12.30 13.39 15.26
N ASN A 318 -12.97 12.66 16.15
CA ASN A 318 -14.43 12.77 16.31
C ASN A 318 -14.86 14.12 16.91
N GLU A 319 -14.08 14.68 17.85
CA GLU A 319 -14.28 16.04 18.37
C GLU A 319 -14.03 17.08 17.29
N VAL A 320 -12.96 16.94 16.50
CA VAL A 320 -12.66 17.85 15.38
C VAL A 320 -13.80 17.86 14.36
N ILE A 321 -14.35 16.69 14.02
CA ILE A 321 -15.53 16.56 13.13
C ILE A 321 -16.74 17.29 13.74
N TYR A 322 -16.98 17.18 15.04
CA TYR A 322 -18.03 17.93 15.70
C TYR A 322 -17.82 19.45 15.57
N TRP A 323 -16.62 19.96 15.91
CA TRP A 323 -16.34 21.40 15.94
C TRP A 323 -16.45 22.06 14.57
N VAL A 324 -15.99 21.40 13.50
CA VAL A 324 -16.13 21.93 12.13
C VAL A 324 -17.59 21.98 11.70
N ASN A 325 -18.41 20.97 12.05
CA ASN A 325 -19.84 20.99 11.74
C ASN A 325 -20.61 22.00 12.58
N ARG A 326 -20.17 22.29 13.81
CA ARG A 326 -20.74 23.38 14.62
C ARG A 326 -20.44 24.76 14.01
N ALA A 327 -19.23 24.94 13.48
CA ALA A 327 -18.81 26.21 12.87
C ALA A 327 -19.42 26.44 11.48
N PHE A 328 -19.47 25.39 10.66
CA PHE A 328 -19.90 25.45 9.27
C PHE A 328 -20.96 24.39 9.01
N THR A 329 -22.10 24.49 9.70
CA THR A 329 -23.19 23.52 9.55
C THR A 329 -23.78 23.60 8.13
N PRO A 330 -23.86 22.48 7.38
CA PRO A 330 -24.55 22.46 6.10
C PRO A 330 -26.03 22.83 6.24
N ASN A 331 -26.53 23.71 5.38
CA ASN A 331 -27.95 24.05 5.33
C ASN A 331 -28.79 22.90 4.71
N LEU A 332 -28.16 22.10 3.86
CA LEU A 332 -28.74 20.92 3.23
C LEU A 332 -27.65 19.85 3.07
N THR A 333 -27.94 18.63 3.50
CA THR A 333 -27.07 17.46 3.27
C THR A 333 -27.79 16.48 2.35
N ILE A 334 -27.13 16.06 1.27
CA ILE A 334 -27.64 15.09 0.29
C ILE A 334 -26.61 13.97 0.17
N ILE A 335 -26.80 12.88 0.91
CA ILE A 335 -25.90 11.73 0.87
C ILE A 335 -26.15 10.94 -0.41
N ASP A 336 -25.10 10.82 -1.20
CA ASP A 336 -25.06 10.08 -2.44
C ASP A 336 -24.77 8.59 -2.17
N GLY A 337 -25.82 7.78 -2.19
CA GLY A 337 -25.75 6.32 -2.17
C GLY A 337 -26.14 5.72 -3.51
N THR A 338 -25.91 6.41 -4.64
CA THR A 338 -26.09 5.82 -5.98
C THR A 338 -25.20 4.58 -6.11
N ILE A 339 -23.90 4.75 -5.89
CA ILE A 339 -22.95 3.69 -5.59
C ILE A 339 -22.22 4.06 -4.30
N GLY A 340 -22.50 3.31 -3.24
CA GLY A 340 -21.83 3.43 -1.95
C GLY A 340 -20.57 2.60 -1.85
N GLY A 341 -19.94 2.61 -0.68
CA GLY A 341 -18.68 1.92 -0.42
C GLY A 341 -18.59 1.26 0.95
N GLU A 342 -18.31 -0.04 1.00
CA GLU A 342 -18.20 -0.81 2.25
C GLU A 342 -16.78 -1.36 2.51
N THR A 343 -16.63 -2.17 3.56
CA THR A 343 -15.37 -2.74 4.09
C THR A 343 -14.48 -1.72 4.81
N VAL A 344 -13.16 -1.80 4.61
CA VAL A 344 -12.11 -1.18 5.40
C VAL A 344 -11.62 0.11 4.71
N GLY A 345 -12.54 1.04 4.50
CA GLY A 345 -12.26 2.34 3.88
C GLY A 345 -11.30 3.20 4.70
N PRO A 346 -10.58 4.18 4.10
CA PRO A 346 -10.82 4.71 2.75
C PRO A 346 -9.95 4.07 1.64
N LEU A 347 -8.95 3.25 1.99
CA LEU A 347 -7.98 2.68 1.04
C LEU A 347 -8.38 1.31 0.49
N SER A 348 -9.30 0.63 1.16
CA SER A 348 -9.91 -0.63 0.71
C SER A 348 -11.41 -0.46 0.77
N CYS A 349 -12.06 -0.34 -0.39
CA CYS A 349 -13.50 -0.13 -0.46
C CYS A 349 -14.10 -1.02 -1.54
N GLU A 350 -15.17 -1.72 -1.21
CA GLU A 350 -15.96 -2.50 -2.18
C GLU A 350 -17.22 -1.69 -2.54
N PRO A 351 -17.53 -1.52 -3.85
CA PRO A 351 -18.68 -0.75 -4.28
C PRO A 351 -20.00 -1.46 -3.95
N VAL A 352 -20.99 -0.69 -3.51
CA VAL A 352 -22.37 -1.15 -3.28
C VAL A 352 -23.30 -0.33 -4.17
N ASP A 353 -23.82 -0.91 -5.26
CA ASP A 353 -24.88 -0.27 -6.07
C ASP A 353 -26.15 -0.18 -5.21
N PHE A 354 -26.35 0.93 -4.52
CA PHE A 354 -27.38 1.07 -3.48
C PHE A 354 -28.54 1.97 -3.92
N ARG A 355 -28.35 2.76 -4.97
CA ARG A 355 -29.37 3.60 -5.65
C ARG A 355 -30.26 4.39 -4.71
N THR A 356 -29.69 4.91 -3.63
CA THR A 356 -30.46 5.58 -2.57
C THR A 356 -29.89 6.98 -2.31
N ILE A 357 -30.76 7.97 -2.27
CA ILE A 357 -30.44 9.35 -1.89
C ILE A 357 -31.07 9.63 -0.53
N VAL A 358 -30.27 10.12 0.42
CA VAL A 358 -30.76 10.60 1.72
C VAL A 358 -30.57 12.11 1.77
N ALA A 359 -31.63 12.87 1.98
CA ALA A 359 -31.58 14.32 2.09
C ALA A 359 -32.12 14.80 3.44
N SER A 360 -31.48 15.79 4.06
CA SER A 360 -32.00 16.43 5.27
C SER A 360 -31.46 17.86 5.44
N ASN A 361 -32.23 18.70 6.14
CA ASN A 361 -31.77 19.99 6.65
C ASN A 361 -30.89 19.87 7.92
N SER A 362 -30.61 18.65 8.37
CA SER A 362 -29.73 18.34 9.50
C SER A 362 -28.71 17.28 9.07
N VAL A 363 -27.42 17.66 9.06
CA VAL A 363 -26.32 16.74 8.72
C VAL A 363 -26.27 15.53 9.67
N VAL A 364 -26.57 15.76 10.96
CA VAL A 364 -26.58 14.72 12.00
C VAL A 364 -27.68 13.68 11.71
N THR A 365 -28.85 14.15 11.29
CA THR A 365 -29.99 13.27 10.99
C THR A 365 -29.79 12.52 9.68
N ALA A 366 -29.27 13.18 8.64
CA ALA A 366 -28.91 12.51 7.39
C ALA A 366 -27.92 11.36 7.65
N ASP A 367 -26.86 11.63 8.41
CA ASP A 367 -25.82 10.65 8.71
C ASP A 367 -26.37 9.48 9.55
N ALA A 368 -27.24 9.75 10.53
CA ALA A 368 -27.86 8.70 11.34
C ALA A 368 -28.79 7.78 10.54
N ILE A 369 -29.54 8.33 9.57
CA ILE A 369 -30.40 7.55 8.68
C ILE A 369 -29.55 6.71 7.72
N ALA A 370 -28.54 7.30 7.08
CA ALA A 370 -27.63 6.57 6.19
C ALA A 370 -26.88 5.46 6.95
N ALA A 371 -26.42 5.71 8.17
CA ALA A 371 -25.78 4.70 9.00
C ALA A 371 -26.72 3.50 9.30
N GLN A 372 -28.00 3.75 9.58
CA GLN A 372 -28.99 2.68 9.75
C GLN A 372 -29.16 1.83 8.49
N LEU A 373 -29.25 2.48 7.32
CA LEU A 373 -29.34 1.80 6.02
C LEU A 373 -28.09 0.94 5.71
N MET A 374 -26.92 1.36 6.17
CA MET A 374 -25.67 0.58 6.05
C MET A 374 -25.61 -0.61 7.02
N GLY A 375 -26.28 -0.55 8.18
CA GLY A 375 -26.33 -1.65 9.15
C GLY A 375 -25.97 -1.29 10.59
N TYR A 376 -25.72 -0.01 10.88
CA TYR A 376 -25.55 0.47 12.26
C TYR A 376 -26.91 0.56 12.96
N LYS A 377 -27.18 -0.38 13.87
CA LYS A 377 -28.49 -0.50 14.56
C LYS A 377 -28.75 0.65 15.51
N ASN A 378 -27.70 1.23 16.08
CA ASN A 378 -27.75 2.37 16.98
C ASN A 378 -26.60 3.35 16.70
N PRO A 379 -26.75 4.22 15.68
CA PRO A 379 -25.72 5.18 15.28
C PRO A 379 -25.20 6.04 16.44
N VAL A 380 -26.07 6.45 17.38
CA VAL A 380 -25.70 7.25 18.57
C VAL A 380 -24.71 6.53 19.48
N ARG A 381 -24.74 5.19 19.53
CA ARG A 381 -23.81 4.40 20.35
C ARG A 381 -22.58 3.90 19.57
N GLU A 382 -22.72 3.75 18.27
CA GLU A 382 -21.71 3.11 17.41
C GLU A 382 -20.81 4.11 16.66
N ILE A 383 -21.19 5.40 16.61
CA ILE A 383 -20.50 6.45 15.86
C ILE A 383 -20.27 7.66 16.77
N ASP A 384 -19.03 7.84 17.22
CA ASP A 384 -18.67 8.81 18.26
C ASP A 384 -19.00 10.26 17.91
N HIS A 385 -18.74 10.72 16.68
CA HIS A 385 -19.04 12.10 16.29
C HIS A 385 -20.55 12.37 16.18
N LEU A 386 -21.37 11.35 15.84
CA LEU A 386 -22.83 11.48 15.90
C LEU A 386 -23.34 11.55 17.33
N LYS A 387 -22.75 10.74 18.22
CA LYS A 387 -23.02 10.81 19.67
C LYS A 387 -22.77 12.22 20.20
N LEU A 388 -21.58 12.76 19.95
CA LEU A 388 -21.20 14.10 20.38
C LEU A 388 -22.13 15.18 19.82
N ALA A 389 -22.48 15.09 18.53
CA ALA A 389 -23.37 16.04 17.89
C ALA A 389 -24.79 15.99 18.49
N HIS A 390 -25.29 14.80 18.82
CA HIS A 390 -26.59 14.62 19.46
C HIS A 390 -26.60 15.15 20.91
N GLU A 391 -25.65 14.71 21.73
CA GLU A 391 -25.56 15.10 23.14
C GLU A 391 -25.33 16.61 23.33
N ARG A 392 -24.63 17.26 22.40
CA ARG A 392 -24.37 18.71 22.42
C ARG A 392 -25.38 19.53 21.61
N GLY A 393 -26.49 18.93 21.17
CA GLY A 393 -27.62 19.63 20.56
C GLY A 393 -27.38 20.22 19.15
N LEU A 394 -26.42 19.68 18.39
CA LEU A 394 -26.18 20.09 17.00
C LEU A 394 -27.24 19.52 16.03
N GLY A 395 -27.85 18.38 16.38
CA GLY A 395 -28.92 17.75 15.62
C GLY A 395 -29.40 16.45 16.26
N ASP A 396 -30.38 15.79 15.65
CA ASP A 396 -30.95 14.55 16.19
C ASP A 396 -30.45 13.31 15.45
N ALA A 397 -29.64 12.48 16.14
CA ALA A 397 -29.17 11.19 15.65
C ALA A 397 -29.99 10.01 16.20
N SER A 398 -31.00 10.26 17.03
CA SER A 398 -31.85 9.22 17.64
C SER A 398 -32.98 8.73 16.72
N VAL A 399 -33.22 9.44 15.61
CA VAL A 399 -34.21 9.14 14.58
C VAL A 399 -34.14 7.68 14.15
N LYS A 400 -35.29 7.01 14.14
CA LYS A 400 -35.44 5.64 13.65
C LYS A 400 -36.02 5.66 12.25
N PHE A 401 -35.31 5.04 11.32
CA PHE A 401 -35.77 4.89 9.94
C PHE A 401 -36.14 3.43 9.68
N ASP A 402 -37.30 3.21 9.07
CA ASP A 402 -37.74 1.88 8.65
C ASP A 402 -37.47 1.69 7.14
N PRO A 403 -36.50 0.83 6.75
CA PRO A 403 -36.19 0.56 5.36
C PRO A 403 -37.34 -0.09 4.58
N SER A 404 -38.33 -0.68 5.26
CA SER A 404 -39.49 -1.31 4.61
C SER A 404 -40.34 -0.32 3.79
N SER A 405 -40.19 0.99 4.07
CA SER A 405 -40.84 2.07 3.32
C SER A 405 -40.23 2.33 1.93
N LEU A 406 -39.11 1.69 1.60
CA LEU A 406 -38.41 1.85 0.31
C LEU A 406 -38.60 0.61 -0.57
N PRO A 407 -38.40 0.74 -1.90
CA PRO A 407 -38.16 -0.41 -2.75
C PRO A 407 -37.09 -1.34 -2.13
N PRO A 408 -37.34 -2.66 -2.03
CA PRO A 408 -36.46 -3.57 -1.31
C PRO A 408 -35.09 -3.67 -1.98
N HIS A 409 -34.01 -3.66 -1.19
CA HIS A 409 -32.65 -3.83 -1.69
C HIS A 409 -31.90 -4.93 -0.92
N ILE A 410 -31.11 -5.75 -1.63
CA ILE A 410 -30.42 -6.90 -1.02
C ILE A 410 -29.46 -6.51 0.11
N SER A 411 -28.85 -5.33 -0.01
CA SER A 411 -27.86 -4.79 0.92
C SER A 411 -28.44 -4.01 2.11
N ASP A 412 -29.77 -3.89 2.25
CA ASP A 412 -30.38 -3.12 3.34
C ASP A 412 -29.94 -3.66 4.71
N GLY A 413 -29.21 -2.83 5.46
CA GLY A 413 -28.67 -3.15 6.78
C GLY A 413 -27.62 -4.27 6.80
N LYS A 414 -27.07 -4.65 5.63
CA LYS A 414 -26.18 -5.80 5.46
C LYS A 414 -24.81 -5.41 4.90
N TRP A 415 -24.39 -4.15 5.04
CA TRP A 415 -23.07 -3.77 4.54
C TRP A 415 -21.98 -4.44 5.38
N ASN A 416 -20.85 -4.70 4.75
CA ASN A 416 -19.65 -5.18 5.42
C ASN A 416 -18.99 -4.04 6.21
N LEU A 417 -19.36 -3.93 7.49
CA LEU A 417 -18.84 -2.89 8.38
C LEU A 417 -17.40 -3.19 8.85
N PRO A 418 -16.57 -2.16 9.11
CA PRO A 418 -15.31 -2.34 9.82
C PRO A 418 -15.54 -2.99 11.19
N ASP A 419 -14.66 -3.91 11.59
CA ASP A 419 -14.72 -4.50 12.93
C ASP A 419 -14.48 -3.40 13.99
N PRO A 420 -15.41 -3.19 14.95
CA PRO A 420 -15.30 -2.11 15.93
C PRO A 420 -14.06 -2.20 16.84
N ASP A 421 -13.62 -3.41 17.17
CA ASP A 421 -12.47 -3.61 18.05
C ASP A 421 -11.16 -3.33 17.29
N VAL A 422 -11.12 -3.72 16.01
CA VAL A 422 -10.03 -3.38 15.10
C VAL A 422 -9.96 -1.86 14.90
N ALA A 423 -11.08 -1.19 14.61
CA ALA A 423 -11.16 0.26 14.48
C ALA A 423 -10.63 0.98 15.73
N LYS A 424 -11.06 0.57 16.92
CA LYS A 424 -10.57 1.12 18.21
C LYS A 424 -9.08 0.91 18.40
N LEU A 425 -8.56 -0.28 18.07
CA LEU A 425 -7.13 -0.57 18.14
C LEU A 425 -6.34 0.33 17.20
N TYR A 426 -6.77 0.53 15.96
CA TYR A 426 -6.13 1.44 15.01
C TYR A 426 -6.12 2.88 15.50
N VAL A 427 -7.26 3.40 15.99
CA VAL A 427 -7.35 4.77 16.53
C VAL A 427 -6.41 4.93 17.72
N LYS A 428 -6.42 3.99 18.67
CA LYS A 428 -5.56 4.03 19.86
C LYS A 428 -4.07 3.95 19.50
N SER A 429 -3.71 3.04 18.59
CA SER A 429 -2.33 2.86 18.14
C SER A 429 -1.81 4.08 17.38
N THR A 430 -2.64 4.65 16.49
CA THR A 430 -2.30 5.86 15.75
C THR A 430 -2.11 7.04 16.69
N HIS A 431 -3.01 7.22 17.66
CA HIS A 431 -2.90 8.27 18.65
C HIS A 431 -1.61 8.14 19.50
N MET A 432 -1.30 6.93 19.99
CA MET A 432 -0.08 6.67 20.74
C MET A 432 1.19 6.94 19.93
N LEU A 433 1.24 6.48 18.67
CA LEU A 433 2.39 6.69 17.78
C LEU A 433 2.60 8.19 17.47
N LEU A 434 1.52 8.93 17.20
CA LEU A 434 1.60 10.37 16.89
C LEU A 434 1.91 11.26 18.11
N GLN A 435 1.87 10.73 19.33
CA GLN A 435 2.34 11.45 20.51
C GLN A 435 3.87 11.51 20.62
N ILE A 436 4.60 10.63 19.93
CA ILE A 436 6.07 10.65 19.93
C ILE A 436 6.57 11.85 19.11
N PRO A 437 7.48 12.71 19.63
CA PRO A 437 8.00 13.86 18.88
C PRO A 437 8.66 13.45 17.56
N GLY A 438 8.31 14.14 16.46
CA GLY A 438 8.85 13.89 15.11
C GLY A 438 8.26 12.68 14.37
N TRP A 439 7.48 11.84 15.06
CA TRP A 439 6.81 10.70 14.44
C TRP A 439 5.60 11.07 13.59
N ASP A 440 5.05 12.28 13.73
CA ASP A 440 4.04 12.82 12.81
C ASP A 440 4.58 12.92 11.38
N THR A 441 5.81 13.43 11.22
CA THR A 441 6.46 13.51 9.90
C THR A 441 6.80 12.12 9.37
N PHE A 442 7.27 11.20 10.22
CA PHE A 442 7.57 9.82 9.82
C PHE A 442 6.31 9.00 9.52
N PHE A 443 5.24 9.15 10.30
CA PHE A 443 3.95 8.50 10.08
C PHE A 443 3.29 9.04 8.81
N ASN A 444 3.40 10.35 8.55
CA ASN A 444 2.92 10.96 7.31
C ASN A 444 3.74 10.54 6.11
N MET A 445 5.07 10.54 6.19
CA MET A 445 5.93 10.02 5.11
C MET A 445 5.75 8.52 4.92
N GLY A 446 5.58 7.75 6.00
CA GLY A 446 5.39 6.31 5.97
C GLY A 446 4.01 5.93 5.44
N SER A 447 2.94 6.61 5.86
CA SER A 447 1.61 6.41 5.30
C SER A 447 1.48 6.94 3.87
N ASP A 448 2.10 8.07 3.54
CA ASP A 448 2.28 8.53 2.17
C ASP A 448 2.94 7.41 1.37
N VAL A 449 4.20 7.08 1.68
CA VAL A 449 5.02 6.14 0.90
C VAL A 449 4.49 4.71 0.88
N PHE A 450 3.96 4.15 1.98
CA PHE A 450 3.57 2.74 2.07
C PHE A 450 2.07 2.47 1.91
N LEU A 451 1.19 3.41 2.25
CA LEU A 451 -0.27 3.20 2.18
C LEU A 451 -0.93 3.85 0.98
N PHE A 452 -0.32 4.87 0.35
CA PHE A 452 -0.96 5.61 -0.73
C PHE A 452 -0.10 5.79 -1.99
N ASP A 453 1.11 6.30 -1.84
CA ASP A 453 2.11 6.43 -2.90
C ASP A 453 2.52 5.02 -3.37
N ALA A 454 2.91 4.14 -2.45
CA ALA A 454 2.99 2.70 -2.72
C ALA A 454 1.71 2.18 -3.35
N SER A 455 0.55 2.50 -2.78
CA SER A 455 -0.72 1.97 -3.29
C SER A 455 -1.12 2.54 -4.66
N ARG A 456 -0.34 3.43 -5.26
CA ARG A 456 -0.51 3.95 -6.62
C ARG A 456 0.59 3.48 -7.56
N LEU A 457 1.68 2.89 -7.04
CA LEU A 457 2.71 2.27 -7.88
C LEU A 457 2.16 1.03 -8.55
N PRO A 458 2.41 0.81 -9.86
CA PRO A 458 1.91 -0.37 -10.57
C PRO A 458 2.23 -1.72 -9.90
N LEU A 459 3.25 -1.79 -9.03
CA LEU A 459 3.60 -2.98 -8.25
C LEU A 459 3.08 -2.96 -6.79
N ILE A 460 3.04 -1.81 -6.12
CA ILE A 460 2.70 -1.71 -4.67
C ILE A 460 1.22 -1.32 -4.43
N LYS A 461 0.53 -0.80 -5.47
CA LYS A 461 -0.94 -0.64 -5.55
C LYS A 461 -1.71 -1.88 -5.19
N TYR A 462 -1.17 -3.01 -5.60
CA TYR A 462 -1.77 -4.32 -5.38
C TYR A 462 -1.21 -5.01 -4.14
N PHE A 463 -0.07 -4.54 -3.62
CA PHE A 463 0.49 -4.98 -2.36
C PHE A 463 -0.34 -4.47 -1.19
N THR A 464 -0.79 -3.22 -1.23
CA THR A 464 -1.42 -2.54 -0.07
C THR A 464 -2.71 -3.23 0.41
N PRO A 465 -3.71 -3.56 -0.43
CA PRO A 465 -4.89 -4.28 0.02
C PRO A 465 -4.57 -5.69 0.54
N GLY A 466 -3.63 -6.39 -0.11
CA GLY A 466 -3.16 -7.71 0.31
C GLY A 466 -2.41 -7.67 1.63
N PHE A 467 -1.54 -6.69 1.83
CA PHE A 467 -0.79 -6.44 3.06
C PHE A 467 -1.71 -6.01 4.19
N LEU A 468 -2.66 -5.10 3.96
CA LEU A 468 -3.67 -4.71 4.94
C LEU A 468 -4.62 -5.87 5.27
N SER A 469 -4.97 -6.72 4.29
CA SER A 469 -5.69 -7.97 4.55
C SER A 469 -4.86 -8.91 5.38
N ILE A 470 -3.56 -9.09 5.09
CA ILE A 470 -2.65 -9.93 5.89
C ILE A 470 -2.53 -9.37 7.31
N LEU A 471 -2.33 -8.07 7.48
CA LEU A 471 -2.23 -7.42 8.78
C LEU A 471 -3.55 -7.60 9.56
N ASN A 472 -4.69 -7.35 8.92
CA ASN A 472 -6.01 -7.54 9.51
C ASN A 472 -6.30 -9.02 9.80
N ASP A 473 -5.87 -9.96 8.95
CA ASP A 473 -6.03 -11.39 9.14
C ASP A 473 -5.11 -11.92 10.22
N VAL A 474 -3.87 -11.41 10.35
CA VAL A 474 -2.93 -11.71 11.43
C VAL A 474 -3.46 -11.15 12.75
N ILE A 475 -4.00 -9.93 12.75
CA ILE A 475 -4.67 -9.35 13.92
C ILE A 475 -5.91 -10.18 14.28
N LYS A 476 -6.77 -10.50 13.31
CA LYS A 476 -7.96 -11.34 13.48
C LYS A 476 -7.65 -12.77 13.90
N TRP A 477 -6.51 -13.30 13.47
CA TRP A 477 -5.97 -14.60 13.87
C TRP A 477 -5.44 -14.56 15.31
N THR A 478 -4.78 -13.48 15.70
CA THR A 478 -4.38 -13.21 17.09
C THR A 478 -5.61 -13.00 18.00
N MET A 479 -6.73 -12.55 17.43
CA MET A 479 -8.00 -12.25 18.11
C MET A 479 -9.09 -13.34 17.96
N ASP A 480 -8.75 -14.46 17.30
CA ASP A 480 -9.44 -15.76 17.23
C ASP A 480 -10.98 -15.77 17.12
N LYS A 481 -11.57 -15.76 15.90
CA LYS A 481 -13.04 -15.89 15.71
C LYS A 481 -13.55 -16.76 14.54
N LYS A 482 -12.81 -17.74 14.01
CA LYS A 482 -13.44 -18.86 13.27
C LYS A 482 -12.73 -20.20 13.58
N PRO A 483 -13.42 -21.19 14.18
CA PRO A 483 -12.81 -22.48 14.49
C PRO A 483 -12.49 -23.29 13.23
N ASP A 484 -11.31 -23.89 13.18
CA ASP A 484 -10.88 -24.81 12.12
C ASP A 484 -11.76 -26.06 12.05
N THR A 485 -12.05 -26.58 10.85
CA THR A 485 -12.65 -27.91 10.70
C THR A 485 -11.68 -28.99 11.21
N PRO A 486 -12.18 -30.15 11.72
CA PRO A 486 -11.32 -31.23 12.22
C PRO A 486 -10.29 -31.71 11.18
N GLU A 487 -10.69 -31.77 9.91
CA GLU A 487 -9.82 -32.15 8.78
C GLU A 487 -8.74 -31.11 8.50
N SER A 488 -9.07 -29.82 8.57
CA SER A 488 -8.12 -28.70 8.47
C SER A 488 -7.08 -28.78 9.59
N LYS A 489 -7.53 -29.02 10.83
CA LYS A 489 -6.66 -29.15 12.00
C LYS A 489 -5.70 -30.32 11.87
N LYS A 490 -6.19 -31.49 11.43
CA LYS A 490 -5.36 -32.69 11.18
C LYS A 490 -4.31 -32.45 10.10
N ARG A 491 -4.70 -31.89 8.95
CA ARG A 491 -3.78 -31.55 7.85
C ARG A 491 -2.68 -30.59 8.31
N LYS A 492 -3.06 -29.51 9.00
CA LYS A 492 -2.12 -28.50 9.52
C LYS A 492 -1.12 -29.13 10.50
N GLY A 493 -1.57 -30.03 11.37
CA GLY A 493 -0.72 -30.77 12.30
C GLY A 493 0.29 -31.68 11.58
N ILE A 494 -0.15 -32.48 10.61
CA ILE A 494 0.74 -33.36 9.82
C ILE A 494 1.78 -32.55 9.07
N ASN A 495 1.36 -31.48 8.37
CA ASN A 495 2.27 -30.64 7.61
C ASN A 495 3.30 -29.94 8.50
N LEU A 496 2.89 -29.47 9.68
CA LEU A 496 3.81 -28.90 10.66
C LEU A 496 4.83 -29.95 11.13
N GLY A 497 4.38 -31.18 11.41
CA GLY A 497 5.27 -32.28 11.77
C GLY A 497 6.34 -32.56 10.72
N ILE A 498 5.97 -32.57 9.43
CA ILE A 498 6.93 -32.74 8.32
C ILE A 498 8.00 -31.64 8.32
N VAL A 499 7.60 -30.37 8.47
CA VAL A 499 8.57 -29.25 8.50
C VAL A 499 9.45 -29.31 9.75
N ILE A 500 8.90 -29.69 10.91
CA ILE A 500 9.68 -29.87 12.13
C ILE A 500 10.76 -30.95 11.93
N VAL A 501 10.43 -32.09 11.31
CA VAL A 501 11.42 -33.13 11.02
C VAL A 501 12.51 -32.61 10.09
N LEU A 502 12.16 -31.90 9.02
CA LEU A 502 13.15 -31.28 8.12
C LEU A 502 14.04 -30.27 8.86
N ALA A 503 13.45 -29.44 9.72
CA ALA A 503 14.19 -28.46 10.52
C ALA A 503 15.15 -29.13 11.50
N ILE A 504 14.71 -30.19 12.20
CA ILE A 504 15.56 -30.96 13.12
C ILE A 504 16.72 -31.61 12.36
N LEU A 505 16.46 -32.27 11.22
CA LEU A 505 17.52 -32.88 10.41
C LEU A 505 18.51 -31.85 9.89
N SER A 506 18.02 -30.67 9.48
CA SER A 506 18.88 -29.57 9.05
C SER A 506 19.76 -29.07 10.20
N VAL A 507 19.20 -28.89 11.41
CA VAL A 507 19.94 -28.45 12.59
C VAL A 507 20.95 -29.50 13.04
N ILE A 508 20.60 -30.80 12.97
CA ILE A 508 21.53 -31.89 13.27
C ILE A 508 22.72 -31.83 12.31
N GLY A 509 22.47 -31.74 11.00
CA GLY A 509 23.54 -31.57 10.00
C GLY A 509 24.39 -30.33 10.29
N PHE A 510 23.72 -29.21 10.53
CA PHE A 510 24.38 -27.94 10.83
C PHE A 510 25.34 -28.02 12.03
N ILE A 511 24.98 -28.78 13.06
CA ILE A 511 25.81 -28.97 14.26
C ILE A 511 26.88 -30.03 13.99
N SER A 512 26.52 -31.20 13.45
CA SER A 512 27.44 -32.33 13.25
C SER A 512 28.56 -32.02 12.26
N GLU A 513 28.28 -31.16 11.29
CA GLU A 513 29.21 -30.73 10.24
C GLU A 513 30.01 -29.48 10.67
N GLY A 514 29.87 -29.03 11.92
CA GLY A 514 30.68 -27.96 12.49
C GLY A 514 30.32 -26.55 12.03
N PHE A 515 29.25 -26.36 11.25
CA PHE A 515 28.82 -25.05 10.77
C PHE A 515 28.44 -24.09 11.90
N ILE A 516 27.88 -24.59 13.00
CA ILE A 516 27.52 -23.77 14.16
C ILE A 516 28.69 -22.98 14.75
N ALA A 517 29.92 -23.51 14.66
CA ALA A 517 31.11 -22.86 15.21
C ALA A 517 31.56 -21.63 14.41
N LYS A 518 31.14 -21.50 13.15
CA LYS A 518 31.47 -20.37 12.26
C LYS A 518 30.26 -19.55 11.81
N SER A 519 29.06 -19.96 12.17
CA SER A 519 27.84 -19.27 11.78
C SER A 519 27.76 -17.86 12.35
N SER A 520 27.47 -16.88 11.51
CA SER A 520 27.12 -15.54 11.95
C SER A 520 25.71 -15.49 12.56
N LEU A 521 25.43 -14.45 13.34
CA LEU A 521 24.10 -14.23 13.90
C LEU A 521 23.08 -14.00 12.78
N GLU A 522 23.47 -13.27 11.74
CA GLU A 522 22.67 -12.92 10.57
C GLU A 522 22.25 -14.17 9.80
N PHE A 523 23.19 -15.08 9.53
CA PHE A 523 22.88 -16.37 8.89
C PHE A 523 21.91 -17.19 9.74
N SER A 524 22.16 -17.25 11.05
CA SER A 524 21.35 -18.03 12.00
C SER A 524 19.92 -17.50 12.10
N LEU A 525 19.74 -16.18 12.17
CA LEU A 525 18.43 -15.51 12.16
C LEU A 525 17.71 -15.68 10.82
N GLY A 526 18.43 -15.56 9.70
CA GLY A 526 17.89 -15.80 8.37
C GLY A 526 17.39 -17.23 8.20
N PHE A 527 18.17 -18.20 8.67
CA PHE A 527 17.78 -19.61 8.65
C PHE A 527 16.57 -19.90 9.56
N LEU A 528 16.55 -19.34 10.77
CA LEU A 528 15.40 -19.44 11.67
C LEU A 528 14.14 -18.82 11.05
N ALA A 529 14.27 -17.66 10.41
CA ALA A 529 13.16 -17.01 9.70
C ALA A 529 12.63 -17.90 8.57
N ALA A 530 13.50 -18.56 7.80
CA ALA A 530 13.10 -19.51 6.77
C ALA A 530 12.35 -20.72 7.35
N ILE A 531 12.76 -21.25 8.52
CA ILE A 531 12.04 -22.32 9.21
C ILE A 531 10.63 -21.86 9.62
N VAL A 532 10.52 -20.68 10.23
CA VAL A 532 9.23 -20.13 10.68
C VAL A 532 8.30 -19.88 9.49
N LEU A 533 8.79 -19.21 8.45
CA LEU A 533 8.01 -18.95 7.23
C LEU A 533 7.63 -20.25 6.50
N GLY A 534 8.58 -21.18 6.37
CA GLY A 534 8.35 -22.50 5.80
C GLY A 534 7.24 -23.26 6.56
N ALA A 535 7.24 -23.21 7.88
CA ALA A 535 6.19 -23.82 8.72
C ALA A 535 4.82 -23.15 8.50
N ILE A 536 4.77 -21.82 8.43
CA ILE A 536 3.53 -21.06 8.14
C ILE A 536 2.97 -21.47 6.77
N PHE A 537 3.80 -21.50 5.73
CA PHE A 537 3.36 -21.83 4.37
C PHE A 537 2.99 -23.31 4.22
N ALA A 538 3.76 -24.22 4.82
CA ALA A 538 3.46 -25.65 4.80
C ALA A 538 2.09 -25.97 5.39
N ARG A 539 1.65 -25.29 6.45
CA ARG A 539 0.29 -25.46 7.02
C ARG A 539 -0.83 -25.15 6.02
N ARG A 540 -0.55 -24.33 5.01
CA ARG A 540 -1.49 -23.97 3.94
C ARG A 540 -1.42 -24.94 2.76
N MET A 541 -0.42 -25.80 2.69
CA MET A 541 -0.26 -26.73 1.57
C MET A 541 -1.14 -27.98 1.70
N LYS A 542 -1.50 -28.59 0.58
CA LYS A 542 -1.99 -29.98 0.55
C LYS A 542 -0.83 -30.91 0.93
N THR A 543 -1.04 -31.85 1.84
CA THR A 543 0.02 -32.75 2.36
C THR A 543 0.75 -33.50 1.24
N LYS A 544 0.03 -34.00 0.22
CA LYS A 544 0.65 -34.64 -0.97
C LYS A 544 1.66 -33.73 -1.68
N HIS A 545 1.36 -32.43 -1.79
CA HIS A 545 2.22 -31.47 -2.47
C HIS A 545 3.46 -31.15 -1.63
N LEU A 546 3.27 -30.97 -0.32
CA LEU A 546 4.36 -30.77 0.64
C LEU A 546 5.35 -31.95 0.62
N VAL A 547 4.86 -33.19 0.70
CA VAL A 547 5.73 -34.38 0.66
C VAL A 547 6.48 -34.47 -0.68
N SER A 548 5.76 -34.26 -1.79
CA SER A 548 6.37 -34.36 -3.13
C SER A 548 7.46 -33.32 -3.35
N ILE A 549 7.22 -32.06 -2.96
CA ILE A 549 8.23 -31.01 -3.13
C ILE A 549 9.42 -31.21 -2.21
N SER A 550 9.22 -31.68 -0.98
CA SER A 550 10.34 -31.97 -0.08
C SER A 550 11.26 -33.04 -0.64
N LEU A 551 10.70 -34.16 -1.13
CA LEU A 551 11.50 -35.24 -1.72
C LEU A 551 12.23 -34.81 -3.00
N ALA A 552 11.54 -34.09 -3.90
CA ALA A 552 12.15 -33.58 -5.13
C ALA A 552 13.26 -32.56 -4.83
N SER A 553 13.09 -31.72 -3.80
CA SER A 553 14.07 -30.74 -3.37
C SER A 553 15.34 -31.39 -2.81
N ILE A 554 15.20 -32.46 -2.02
CA ILE A 554 16.34 -33.25 -1.52
C ILE A 554 17.11 -33.88 -2.68
N LEU A 555 16.41 -34.45 -3.67
CA LEU A 555 17.05 -35.06 -4.85
C LEU A 555 17.83 -34.04 -5.68
N VAL A 556 17.26 -32.86 -5.92
CA VAL A 556 17.92 -31.77 -6.63
C VAL A 556 19.14 -31.28 -5.86
N SER A 557 18.99 -31.02 -4.56
CA SER A 557 20.10 -30.61 -3.69
C SER A 557 21.22 -31.64 -3.70
N TYR A 558 20.90 -32.93 -3.58
CA TYR A 558 21.89 -34.00 -3.65
C TYR A 558 22.72 -33.97 -4.94
N ALA A 559 22.07 -33.80 -6.09
CA ALA A 559 22.77 -33.73 -7.38
C ALA A 559 23.67 -32.49 -7.45
N VAL A 560 23.16 -31.31 -7.08
CA VAL A 560 23.91 -30.05 -7.10
C VAL A 560 25.13 -30.15 -6.22
N GLU A 561 24.94 -30.49 -4.96
CA GLU A 561 26.02 -30.53 -3.98
C GLU A 561 27.05 -31.61 -4.31
N ARG A 562 26.61 -32.77 -4.80
CA ARG A 562 27.56 -33.82 -5.18
C ARG A 562 28.43 -33.42 -6.36
N TYR A 563 27.84 -32.93 -7.46
CA TYR A 563 28.60 -32.71 -8.69
C TYR A 563 29.35 -31.37 -8.71
N ALA A 564 28.79 -30.31 -8.13
CA ALA A 564 29.42 -29.00 -8.15
C ALA A 564 30.57 -28.88 -7.13
N VAL A 565 30.44 -29.48 -5.94
CA VAL A 565 31.55 -29.54 -4.96
C VAL A 565 32.69 -30.40 -5.49
N LEU A 566 32.40 -31.56 -6.10
CA LEU A 566 33.43 -32.40 -6.74
C LEU A 566 34.14 -31.71 -7.91
N ALA A 567 33.43 -30.82 -8.62
CA ALA A 567 34.00 -29.99 -9.68
C ALA A 567 34.83 -28.80 -9.15
N GLY A 568 34.88 -28.61 -7.82
CA GLY A 568 35.62 -27.51 -7.18
C GLY A 568 34.96 -26.15 -7.36
N MET A 569 33.65 -26.10 -7.62
CA MET A 569 32.94 -24.82 -7.78
C MET A 569 32.78 -24.10 -6.43
N TRP A 570 32.56 -24.85 -5.36
CA TRP A 570 32.63 -24.38 -3.97
C TRP A 570 33.10 -25.49 -3.03
N HIS A 571 33.53 -25.07 -1.84
CA HIS A 571 34.03 -25.93 -0.79
C HIS A 571 33.36 -25.59 0.55
N TYR A 572 32.79 -26.60 1.20
CA TYR A 572 32.28 -26.50 2.57
C TYR A 572 33.42 -26.62 3.58
N ILE A 573 33.21 -26.01 4.75
CA ILE A 573 34.19 -26.00 5.84
C ILE A 573 34.62 -27.39 6.33
N ASP A 574 33.71 -28.36 6.29
CA ASP A 574 33.91 -29.73 6.74
C ASP A 574 34.38 -30.66 5.62
N GLY A 575 34.45 -30.16 4.39
CA GLY A 575 34.79 -30.94 3.19
C GLY A 575 33.71 -31.93 2.74
N SER A 576 32.48 -31.83 3.25
CA SER A 576 31.40 -32.75 2.85
C SER A 576 30.90 -32.47 1.42
N ALA A 577 30.50 -33.55 0.74
CA ALA A 577 29.96 -33.52 -0.62
C ALA A 577 29.04 -34.73 -0.85
N PRO A 578 27.72 -34.64 -0.54
CA PRO A 578 26.96 -33.45 -0.16
C PRO A 578 26.86 -33.22 1.37
N PRO A 579 26.79 -31.97 1.85
CA PRO A 579 26.47 -31.68 3.26
C PRO A 579 25.03 -32.07 3.60
N PHE A 580 24.88 -32.78 4.72
CA PHE A 580 23.61 -33.15 5.34
C PHE A 580 22.75 -31.91 5.64
N PHE A 581 23.37 -30.82 6.09
CA PHE A 581 22.67 -29.54 6.29
C PHE A 581 21.97 -29.05 5.01
N ALA A 582 22.66 -29.00 3.86
CA ALA A 582 22.09 -28.47 2.63
C ALA A 582 20.93 -29.35 2.11
N LEU A 583 21.07 -30.67 2.25
CA LEU A 583 20.05 -31.63 1.81
C LEU A 583 18.69 -31.39 2.47
N PHE A 584 18.67 -31.17 3.79
CA PHE A 584 17.42 -31.03 4.55
C PHE A 584 16.92 -29.59 4.69
N SER A 585 17.81 -28.60 4.53
CA SER A 585 17.42 -27.19 4.56
C SER A 585 16.84 -26.71 3.23
N THR A 586 17.31 -27.24 2.08
CA THR A 586 16.81 -26.88 0.74
C THR A 586 15.29 -27.01 0.59
N PRO A 587 14.63 -28.10 1.05
CA PRO A 587 13.17 -28.19 1.09
C PRO A 587 12.48 -27.01 1.79
N ILE A 588 13.03 -26.54 2.92
CA ILE A 588 12.46 -25.44 3.71
C ILE A 588 12.51 -24.14 2.90
N PHE A 589 13.63 -23.88 2.22
CA PHE A 589 13.76 -22.73 1.33
C PHE A 589 12.82 -22.81 0.14
N ILE A 590 12.69 -23.96 -0.52
CA ILE A 590 11.78 -24.13 -1.66
C ILE A 590 10.31 -23.97 -1.23
N ILE A 591 9.92 -24.49 -0.06
CA ILE A 591 8.58 -24.26 0.50
C ILE A 591 8.34 -22.76 0.75
N THR A 592 9.35 -22.06 1.27
CA THR A 592 9.29 -20.62 1.51
C THR A 592 9.18 -19.83 0.20
N ILE A 593 9.96 -20.20 -0.82
CA ILE A 593 9.90 -19.63 -2.17
C ILE A 593 8.49 -19.79 -2.75
N LEU A 594 7.93 -21.01 -2.72
CA LEU A 594 6.57 -21.30 -3.18
C LEU A 594 5.52 -20.49 -2.42
N GLY A 595 5.67 -20.42 -1.11
CA GLY A 595 4.81 -19.64 -0.23
C GLY A 595 4.75 -18.18 -0.64
N ILE A 596 5.90 -17.50 -0.67
CA ILE A 596 6.03 -16.08 -1.05
C ILE A 596 5.56 -15.86 -2.49
N THR A 597 5.92 -16.75 -3.43
CA THR A 597 5.49 -16.70 -4.84
C THR A 597 3.97 -16.70 -4.96
N SER A 598 3.27 -17.51 -4.16
CA SER A 598 1.81 -17.60 -4.21
C SER A 598 1.10 -16.29 -3.88
N TYR A 599 1.74 -15.39 -3.15
CA TYR A 599 1.27 -14.03 -2.88
C TYR A 599 1.76 -13.04 -3.94
N LEU A 600 3.06 -13.04 -4.24
CA LEU A 600 3.66 -12.08 -5.19
C LEU A 600 3.15 -12.26 -6.62
N GLN A 601 2.69 -13.45 -7.04
CA GLN A 601 2.08 -13.63 -8.36
C GLN A 601 0.88 -12.69 -8.61
N ARG A 602 0.17 -12.27 -7.55
CA ARG A 602 -0.99 -11.36 -7.68
C ARG A 602 -0.57 -9.98 -8.16
N ILE A 603 0.67 -9.58 -7.88
CA ILE A 603 1.26 -8.33 -8.37
C ILE A 603 1.39 -8.37 -9.88
N PHE A 604 1.87 -9.50 -10.42
CA PHE A 604 2.06 -9.66 -11.86
C PHE A 604 0.76 -9.95 -12.62
N ALA A 605 -0.28 -10.49 -11.97
CA ALA A 605 -1.62 -10.75 -12.54
C ALA A 605 -2.27 -9.49 -13.12
N PHE A 606 -1.94 -8.30 -12.59
CA PHE A 606 -2.49 -7.03 -13.04
C PHE A 606 -1.82 -6.48 -14.30
N MET A 607 -0.57 -6.87 -14.61
CA MET A 607 0.12 -6.44 -15.83
C MET A 607 -0.52 -6.99 -17.12
N ASN A 608 -1.58 -7.80 -17.01
CA ASN A 608 -2.36 -8.38 -18.10
C ASN A 608 -1.47 -9.06 -19.16
N LEU A 609 -0.37 -9.65 -18.73
CA LEU A 609 0.62 -10.31 -19.59
C LEU A 609 0.04 -11.63 -20.12
N LYS A 610 -0.85 -11.51 -21.11
CA LYS A 610 -1.50 -12.65 -21.75
C LYS A 610 -0.66 -13.15 -22.93
N GLY A 611 -0.24 -14.41 -22.87
CA GLY A 611 0.37 -15.08 -24.01
C GLY A 611 0.94 -16.44 -23.66
N LYS A 612 0.40 -17.52 -24.25
CA LYS A 612 0.96 -18.88 -24.06
C LYS A 612 2.43 -18.97 -24.48
N ARG A 613 2.84 -18.22 -25.51
CA ARG A 613 4.23 -18.19 -26.02
C ARG A 613 5.23 -17.52 -25.09
N LEU A 614 4.79 -16.61 -24.21
CA LEU A 614 5.67 -15.86 -23.31
C LEU A 614 5.89 -16.52 -21.95
N ARG A 615 5.14 -17.58 -21.62
CA ARG A 615 5.24 -18.27 -20.30
C ARG A 615 6.63 -18.75 -19.97
N ILE A 616 7.37 -19.17 -20.99
CA ILE A 616 8.72 -19.73 -20.86
C ILE A 616 9.78 -18.62 -20.75
N PHE A 617 9.44 -17.38 -21.11
CA PHE A 617 10.38 -16.26 -21.19
C PHE A 617 11.18 -16.03 -19.88
N PRO A 618 10.58 -16.02 -18.68
CA PRO A 618 11.36 -15.86 -17.44
C PRO A 618 12.40 -16.97 -17.25
N ALA A 619 12.03 -18.22 -17.52
CA ALA A 619 12.96 -19.35 -17.44
C ALA A 619 14.07 -19.25 -18.49
N ALA A 620 13.74 -18.90 -19.74
CA ALA A 620 14.73 -18.72 -20.80
C ALA A 620 15.73 -17.60 -20.48
N LEU A 621 15.26 -16.48 -19.91
CA LEU A 621 16.09 -15.36 -19.48
C LEU A 621 17.05 -15.77 -18.35
N ILE A 622 16.56 -16.48 -17.34
CA ILE A 622 17.39 -16.99 -16.23
C ILE A 622 18.43 -18.00 -16.74
N ILE A 623 18.05 -18.91 -17.65
CA ILE A 623 18.99 -19.88 -18.25
C ILE A 623 20.10 -19.15 -19.03
N LEU A 624 19.74 -18.16 -19.83
CA LEU A 624 20.70 -17.36 -20.60
C LEU A 624 21.64 -16.58 -19.66
N ALA A 625 21.08 -15.88 -18.67
CA ALA A 625 21.86 -15.13 -17.71
C ALA A 625 22.81 -16.05 -16.91
N PHE A 626 22.31 -17.21 -16.46
CA PHE A 626 23.10 -18.22 -15.77
C PHE A 626 24.31 -18.64 -16.62
N ALA A 627 24.11 -18.98 -17.89
CA ALA A 627 25.19 -19.39 -18.78
C ALA A 627 26.21 -18.26 -19.04
N VAL A 628 25.74 -17.02 -19.26
CA VAL A 628 26.59 -15.85 -19.49
C VAL A 628 27.45 -15.55 -18.27
N PHE A 629 26.86 -15.49 -17.07
CA PHE A 629 27.61 -15.23 -15.84
C PHE A 629 28.55 -16.38 -15.47
N MET A 630 28.16 -17.63 -15.73
CA MET A 630 29.06 -18.77 -15.55
C MET A 630 30.33 -18.64 -16.41
N VAL A 631 30.24 -18.07 -17.61
CA VAL A 631 31.41 -17.78 -18.46
C VAL A 631 32.16 -16.54 -17.98
N PHE A 632 31.47 -15.43 -17.72
CA PHE A 632 32.10 -14.16 -17.31
C PHE A 632 32.84 -14.26 -15.98
N GLU A 633 32.32 -15.05 -15.05
CA GLU A 633 32.92 -15.29 -13.74
C GLU A 633 33.97 -16.43 -13.78
N GLY A 634 34.20 -17.05 -14.95
CA GLY A 634 35.25 -18.07 -15.15
C GLY A 634 34.86 -19.50 -14.73
N TYR A 635 33.66 -19.71 -14.19
CA TYR A 635 33.16 -21.02 -13.73
C TYR A 635 32.92 -22.04 -14.84
N SER A 636 32.77 -21.60 -16.08
CA SER A 636 32.68 -22.49 -17.23
C SER A 636 33.94 -23.35 -17.40
N ALA A 637 35.10 -22.89 -16.92
CA ALA A 637 36.34 -23.66 -16.94
C ALA A 637 36.37 -24.82 -15.92
N LEU A 638 35.54 -24.75 -14.87
CA LEU A 638 35.42 -25.76 -13.82
C LEU A 638 34.28 -26.76 -14.10
N ALA A 639 33.43 -26.49 -15.09
CA ALA A 639 32.24 -27.28 -15.37
C ALA A 639 32.58 -28.65 -15.97
N THR A 640 32.51 -29.71 -15.15
CA THR A 640 32.67 -31.09 -15.63
C THR A 640 31.49 -31.53 -16.51
N PRO A 641 31.64 -32.59 -17.33
CA PRO A 641 30.53 -33.14 -18.12
C PRO A 641 29.28 -33.47 -17.28
N GLN A 642 29.46 -33.88 -16.03
CA GLN A 642 28.38 -34.15 -15.09
C GLN A 642 27.64 -32.89 -14.65
N VAL A 643 28.38 -31.80 -14.35
CA VAL A 643 27.79 -30.49 -14.02
C VAL A 643 27.00 -29.94 -15.20
N ILE A 644 27.56 -30.04 -16.42
CA ILE A 644 26.88 -29.61 -17.65
C ILE A 644 25.60 -30.43 -17.85
N ALA A 645 25.69 -31.76 -17.79
CA ALA A 645 24.52 -32.64 -17.98
C ALA A 645 23.41 -32.36 -16.94
N MET A 646 23.78 -32.14 -15.68
CA MET A 646 22.85 -31.80 -14.61
C MET A 646 22.11 -30.49 -14.90
N TYR A 647 22.82 -29.40 -15.17
CA TYR A 647 22.19 -28.10 -15.42
C TYR A 647 21.42 -28.04 -16.74
N VAL A 648 21.82 -28.81 -17.76
CA VAL A 648 21.01 -29.03 -18.97
C VAL A 648 19.70 -29.73 -18.61
N GLY A 649 19.74 -30.77 -17.78
CA GLY A 649 18.54 -31.45 -17.28
C GLY A 649 17.63 -30.50 -16.48
N PHE A 650 18.20 -29.66 -15.61
CA PHE A 650 17.45 -28.67 -14.84
C PHE A 650 16.84 -27.59 -15.71
N ALA A 651 17.54 -27.13 -16.75
CA ALA A 651 17.00 -26.20 -17.73
C ALA A 651 15.78 -26.80 -18.44
N VAL A 652 15.86 -28.06 -18.90
CA VAL A 652 14.72 -28.76 -19.53
C VAL A 652 13.53 -28.89 -18.57
N LEU A 653 13.76 -29.33 -17.33
CA LEU A 653 12.72 -29.43 -16.31
C LEU A 653 12.11 -28.07 -15.97
N SER A 654 12.93 -27.01 -15.93
CA SER A 654 12.48 -25.64 -15.69
C SER A 654 11.56 -25.15 -16.81
N LEU A 655 11.96 -25.31 -18.07
CA LEU A 655 11.13 -24.95 -19.23
C LEU A 655 9.81 -25.76 -19.23
N PHE A 656 9.87 -27.06 -18.92
CA PHE A 656 8.70 -27.93 -18.82
C PHE A 656 7.71 -27.48 -17.73
N TYR A 657 8.22 -27.15 -16.54
CA TYR A 657 7.41 -26.62 -15.45
C TYR A 657 6.76 -25.28 -15.85
N ASN A 658 7.58 -24.31 -16.27
CA ASN A 658 7.16 -22.94 -16.58
C ASN A 658 6.11 -22.88 -17.69
N ASN A 659 6.17 -23.78 -18.69
CA ASN A 659 5.18 -23.83 -19.78
C ASN A 659 3.73 -24.07 -19.30
N ARG A 660 3.56 -24.77 -18.16
CA ARG A 660 2.24 -25.04 -17.56
C ARG A 660 1.77 -23.98 -16.57
N GLN A 661 2.62 -23.03 -16.21
CA GLN A 661 2.31 -21.99 -15.24
C GLN A 661 1.85 -20.68 -15.90
N GLY A 662 1.30 -19.78 -15.07
CA GLY A 662 1.07 -18.40 -15.48
C GLY A 662 2.38 -17.67 -15.65
N LEU A 663 2.43 -16.69 -16.56
CA LEU A 663 3.62 -15.86 -16.76
C LEU A 663 3.96 -15.08 -15.48
N GLU A 664 2.91 -14.70 -14.76
CA GLU A 664 2.92 -13.96 -13.51
C GLU A 664 3.53 -14.78 -12.36
N TRP A 665 3.18 -16.06 -12.32
CA TRP A 665 3.79 -17.02 -11.40
C TRP A 665 5.28 -17.18 -11.70
N ASN A 666 5.65 -17.34 -12.96
CA ASN A 666 7.05 -17.59 -13.36
C ASN A 666 7.96 -16.39 -13.04
N PHE A 667 7.51 -15.17 -13.29
CA PHE A 667 8.26 -13.96 -12.88
C PHE A 667 8.40 -13.84 -11.36
N ALA A 668 7.30 -14.00 -10.62
CA ALA A 668 7.33 -13.95 -9.16
C ALA A 668 8.28 -15.02 -8.59
N PHE A 669 8.20 -16.25 -9.11
CA PHE A 669 9.03 -17.36 -8.68
C PHE A 669 10.51 -17.07 -8.90
N ALA A 670 10.89 -16.62 -10.10
CA ALA A 670 12.27 -16.32 -10.44
C ALA A 670 12.87 -15.28 -9.48
N ILE A 671 12.15 -14.18 -9.25
CA ILE A 671 12.60 -13.09 -8.38
C ILE A 671 12.78 -13.59 -6.94
N VAL A 672 11.81 -14.32 -6.40
CA VAL A 672 11.86 -14.82 -5.02
C VAL A 672 12.99 -15.83 -4.86
N ALA A 673 13.15 -16.75 -5.80
CA ALA A 673 14.19 -17.78 -5.73
C ALA A 673 15.60 -17.17 -5.78
N VAL A 674 15.84 -16.23 -6.70
CA VAL A 674 17.14 -15.53 -6.80
C VAL A 674 17.41 -14.70 -5.56
N ALA A 675 16.42 -13.95 -5.05
CA ALA A 675 16.59 -13.08 -3.89
C ALA A 675 16.82 -13.88 -2.60
N LEU A 676 15.97 -14.87 -2.30
CA LEU A 676 16.07 -15.66 -1.08
C LEU A 676 17.30 -16.56 -1.11
N GLY A 677 17.53 -17.26 -2.22
CA GLY A 677 18.70 -18.12 -2.41
C GLY A 677 19.99 -17.34 -2.36
N GLY A 678 20.13 -16.29 -3.19
CA GLY A 678 21.33 -15.45 -3.23
C GLY A 678 21.66 -14.79 -1.88
N SER A 679 20.65 -14.40 -1.09
CA SER A 679 20.87 -13.85 0.25
C SER A 679 21.47 -14.89 1.20
N MET A 680 20.98 -16.13 1.18
CA MET A 680 21.51 -17.19 2.04
C MET A 680 22.89 -17.64 1.61
N GLU A 681 23.15 -17.70 0.30
CA GLU A 681 24.47 -17.94 -0.29
C GLU A 681 25.49 -16.90 0.18
N LEU A 682 25.15 -15.61 0.07
CA LEU A 682 25.99 -14.52 0.53
C LEU A 682 26.28 -14.61 2.03
N LEU A 683 25.24 -14.79 2.85
CA LEU A 683 25.40 -14.86 4.30
C LEU A 683 26.26 -16.06 4.71
N GLY A 684 26.10 -17.21 4.05
CA GLY A 684 26.89 -18.41 4.34
C GLY A 684 28.35 -18.26 3.94
N ALA A 685 28.62 -17.69 2.76
CA ALA A 685 29.97 -17.42 2.29
C ALA A 685 30.71 -16.39 3.16
N VAL A 686 30.05 -15.27 3.52
CA VAL A 686 30.60 -14.25 4.44
C VAL A 686 30.86 -14.82 5.83
N SER A 687 30.00 -15.74 6.30
CA SER A 687 30.21 -16.46 7.56
C SER A 687 31.32 -17.51 7.48
N GLY A 688 31.87 -17.77 6.29
CA GLY A 688 32.90 -18.79 6.07
C GLY A 688 32.40 -20.22 6.24
N LEU A 689 31.10 -20.46 6.06
CA LEU A 689 30.50 -21.81 6.06
C LEU A 689 30.89 -22.58 4.79
N TRP A 690 30.95 -21.86 3.67
CA TRP A 690 31.51 -22.34 2.41
C TRP A 690 32.30 -21.21 1.73
N SER A 691 33.13 -21.59 0.76
CA SER A 691 33.88 -20.66 -0.07
C SER A 691 33.81 -21.06 -1.54
N TYR A 692 33.78 -20.09 -2.43
CA TYR A 692 33.72 -20.32 -3.86
C TYR A 692 35.12 -20.39 -4.50
N ALA A 693 35.22 -21.04 -5.66
CA ALA A 693 36.48 -21.34 -6.34
C ALA A 693 37.45 -20.14 -6.48
N PHE A 694 36.93 -18.94 -6.80
CA PHE A 694 37.75 -17.75 -6.99
C PHE A 694 37.73 -16.79 -5.79
N ARG A 695 37.25 -17.27 -4.63
CA ARG A 695 37.20 -16.56 -3.34
C ARG A 695 36.38 -15.26 -3.34
N GLU A 696 35.44 -15.11 -4.28
CA GLU A 696 34.46 -14.02 -4.19
C GLU A 696 33.40 -14.29 -3.11
N GLY A 697 32.67 -13.24 -2.72
CA GLY A 697 31.62 -13.33 -1.71
C GLY A 697 30.34 -14.01 -2.22
N LEU A 698 29.93 -13.76 -3.47
CA LEU A 698 28.78 -14.40 -4.10
C LEU A 698 28.90 -14.35 -5.63
N PRO A 699 29.14 -15.50 -6.29
CA PRO A 699 29.01 -15.60 -7.74
C PRO A 699 27.56 -15.37 -8.18
N ILE A 700 27.37 -14.52 -9.19
CA ILE A 700 26.05 -14.19 -9.74
C ILE A 700 25.39 -15.44 -10.32
N PHE A 701 26.16 -16.32 -10.97
CA PHE A 701 25.60 -17.55 -11.55
C PHE A 701 24.98 -18.46 -10.47
N ILE A 702 25.48 -18.47 -9.23
CA ILE A 702 24.94 -19.28 -8.12
C ILE A 702 23.60 -18.72 -7.62
N SER A 703 23.48 -17.39 -7.57
CA SER A 703 22.20 -16.74 -7.26
C SER A 703 21.13 -17.09 -8.30
N LEU A 704 21.51 -17.16 -9.58
CA LEU A 704 20.64 -17.58 -10.67
C LEU A 704 20.34 -19.09 -10.63
N ALA A 705 21.30 -19.90 -10.16
CA ALA A 705 21.15 -21.35 -10.01
C ALA A 705 20.00 -21.73 -9.08
N TRP A 706 19.73 -20.94 -8.02
CA TRP A 706 18.62 -21.18 -7.10
C TRP A 706 17.25 -21.21 -7.79
N ALA A 707 17.03 -20.33 -8.80
CA ALA A 707 15.81 -20.37 -9.59
C ALA A 707 15.72 -21.66 -10.43
N LEU A 708 16.83 -22.08 -11.06
CA LEU A 708 16.88 -23.32 -11.84
C LEU A 708 16.68 -24.57 -10.96
N ASN A 709 17.31 -24.62 -9.79
CA ASN A 709 17.20 -25.74 -8.85
C ASN A 709 15.76 -25.87 -8.33
N ALA A 710 15.16 -24.76 -7.89
CA ALA A 710 13.81 -24.75 -7.37
C ALA A 710 12.77 -25.09 -8.47
N TRP A 711 12.96 -24.60 -9.70
CA TRP A 711 12.11 -25.00 -10.83
C TRP A 711 12.32 -26.45 -11.25
N ALA A 712 13.54 -26.98 -11.19
CA ALA A 712 13.80 -28.38 -11.47
C ALA A 712 13.08 -29.29 -10.46
N ALA A 713 13.11 -28.94 -9.17
CA ALA A 713 12.35 -29.65 -8.14
C ALA A 713 10.84 -29.62 -8.42
N CYS A 714 10.29 -28.45 -8.77
CA CYS A 714 8.90 -28.33 -9.19
C CYS A 714 8.61 -29.16 -10.46
N GLY A 715 9.51 -29.16 -11.44
CA GLY A 715 9.43 -29.93 -12.68
C GLY A 715 9.37 -31.43 -12.42
N ILE A 716 10.20 -31.95 -11.52
CA ILE A 716 10.17 -33.35 -11.08
C ILE A 716 8.79 -33.68 -10.49
N THR A 717 8.28 -32.86 -9.58
CA THR A 717 6.94 -33.12 -9.01
C THR A 717 5.83 -33.08 -10.05
N GLN A 718 5.97 -32.23 -11.07
CA GLN A 718 5.03 -32.12 -12.18
C GLN A 718 5.08 -33.36 -13.10
N VAL A 719 6.25 -33.97 -13.31
CA VAL A 719 6.39 -35.26 -14.01
C VAL A 719 5.57 -36.35 -13.30
N PHE A 720 5.54 -36.35 -11.97
CA PHE A 720 4.73 -37.27 -11.16
C PHE A 720 3.28 -36.80 -10.95
N GLY A 721 2.79 -35.83 -11.75
CA GLY A 721 1.39 -35.40 -11.74
C GLY A 721 1.00 -34.49 -10.56
N VAL A 722 1.97 -33.88 -9.87
CA VAL A 722 1.71 -32.92 -8.79
C VAL A 722 2.09 -31.51 -9.26
N ASN A 723 1.08 -30.68 -9.51
CA ASN A 723 1.30 -29.29 -9.94
C ASN A 723 1.39 -28.35 -8.73
N MET A 724 2.54 -27.69 -8.55
CA MET A 724 2.77 -26.79 -7.42
C MET A 724 1.91 -25.52 -7.41
N ARG A 725 1.26 -25.17 -8.53
CA ARG A 725 0.26 -24.10 -8.55
C ARG A 725 -0.93 -24.38 -7.62
N ASP A 726 -1.31 -25.65 -7.50
CA ASP A 726 -2.46 -26.10 -6.74
C ASP A 726 -2.09 -26.53 -5.31
N ALA A 727 -0.85 -26.22 -4.90
CA ALA A 727 -0.31 -26.64 -3.62
C ALA A 727 -0.98 -25.93 -2.44
N VAL A 728 -1.29 -24.64 -2.56
CA VAL A 728 -1.86 -23.81 -1.49
C VAL A 728 -3.38 -23.92 -1.46
N VAL A 729 -3.94 -24.27 -0.29
CA VAL A 729 -5.38 -24.28 -0.04
C VAL A 729 -5.87 -22.84 0.12
N LYS A 730 -6.91 -22.48 -0.64
CA LYS A 730 -7.50 -21.14 -0.65
C LYS A 730 -8.12 -20.78 0.69
#